data_AF-A0A131XHG2-F1
#
_entry.id   AF-A0A131XHG2-F1
#
_cell.length_a   1.000
_cell.length_b   1.000
_cell.length_c   1.000
_cell.angle_alpha   90.00
_cell.angle_beta   90.00
_cell.angle_gamma   90.00
#
_symmetry.space_group_name_H-M   'P 1'
#
loop_
_entity.id
_entity.type
_entity.pdbx_description
1 polymer ?
#
loop_
_entity_poly.entity_id
_entity_poly.type
_entity_poly.pdbx_seq_one_letter_code
_entity_poly.pdbx_strand_id
1 'polypeptide(L)'
;MSRDKKVKRSKTSNDVSSASPGPNLHMDYFQLEEEESMTRDPQDDEAVFRRMCGEIQANMKKILEMKLQRRPVADIEKLRVETSLLFLGLKKINRLDKHRLKVAKDAVNEKKQKVDNFHLQLQNLTYEVMHLQKEVTKCMEFRSRDEEIDLVPVEEFRREAPAEVLKKDLTDDDPHQLTLARLQWELVQRKELSQKLRGLESLREQFEHEIERKRECLSGIQPTLQAVLEAAQPLQADLGLPLQAHQGEHANAQYLARPLYVLYVQSAAYQHAYGDCFEVGMDGSVEESKALLETTQEKQEEDSGESDQEESNAGKRHRRLTRSGTGLSSVAKCLQKHPLTVVITLQHRGYKLQITFTYIIALHIVTVTAKVTEPHGVSSGISASPVMCPSTILDNLFGDDNGLCSPNPGNHFQLKKNGLEDFSKVVAEVGKAYRWAQRLAGLEFLHGSGASVVPSHEVGRAFVEEFAHSISARFAARVGLYEQLLSLEKGLVQVPAQLADHFPSKITSTLKQWTQVTQADVESHPSHKEMEELGLIRGDELVYQAVLRRGSAMVKALVLLRDNYPREAPLFLLVLQLREESSSRDDDAVKELERELNLHCVEQEQVQAGDQLLSCQLQQLLVSMDVLLESLCDHLDAPREFSRDKVLARTARGPGRSRPYKFLPKPGIFTQRT
;
A
#
# COMPACT_ATOMS: atom_id res chain seq x y z
N MET A 1 -26.06 6.75 82.14
CA MET A 1 -27.48 6.91 82.49
C MET A 1 -27.86 5.85 83.52
N SER A 2 -27.45 6.01 84.77
CA SER A 2 -28.27 6.51 85.90
C SER A 2 -29.76 6.14 85.84
N ARG A 3 -30.14 5.15 86.66
CA ARG A 3 -31.35 5.23 87.49
C ARG A 3 -31.00 4.79 88.91
N ASP A 4 -31.08 5.77 89.81
CA ASP A 4 -30.74 5.76 91.22
C ASP A 4 -31.78 5.04 92.10
N LYS A 5 -31.24 4.34 93.12
CA LYS A 5 -31.59 4.28 94.56
C LYS A 5 -33.04 4.05 95.01
N LYS A 6 -33.16 3.08 95.94
CA LYS A 6 -33.62 3.37 97.32
C LYS A 6 -33.01 2.42 98.35
N VAL A 7 -32.10 2.97 99.14
CA VAL A 7 -31.61 2.45 100.42
C VAL A 7 -32.69 2.67 101.48
N LYS A 8 -32.92 1.69 102.35
CA LYS A 8 -33.46 1.92 103.70
C LYS A 8 -32.70 1.06 104.71
N ARG A 9 -31.78 1.69 105.43
CA ARG A 9 -31.31 1.26 106.76
C ARG A 9 -32.25 1.92 107.77
N SER A 10 -32.78 1.15 108.73
CA SER A 10 -33.13 1.71 110.04
C SER A 10 -32.89 0.66 111.12
N LYS A 11 -31.87 0.94 111.94
CA LYS A 11 -31.60 0.34 113.24
C LYS A 11 -32.08 1.39 114.25
N THR A 12 -33.00 1.03 115.14
CA THR A 12 -33.27 1.63 116.47
C THR A 12 -34.43 0.80 117.06
N SER A 13 -34.24 -0.08 118.04
CA SER A 13 -34.01 0.22 119.45
C SER A 13 -34.72 1.49 119.90
N ASN A 14 -35.95 1.35 120.41
CA ASN A 14 -36.30 2.09 121.61
C ASN A 14 -37.22 1.25 122.49
N ASP A 15 -36.72 1.18 123.70
CA ASP A 15 -37.13 0.43 124.86
C ASP A 15 -38.01 1.35 125.74
N VAL A 16 -38.71 0.72 126.68
CA VAL A 16 -39.28 1.26 127.91
C VAL A 16 -40.69 1.86 127.89
N SER A 17 -41.64 1.08 128.42
CA SER A 17 -42.25 1.31 129.76
C SER A 17 -43.27 0.21 130.05
N SER A 18 -42.91 -0.82 130.82
CA SER A 18 -43.10 -0.96 132.27
C SER A 18 -44.53 -1.28 132.74
N ALA A 19 -44.84 -2.57 132.85
CA ALA A 19 -45.74 -3.14 133.86
C ALA A 19 -45.37 -4.63 134.09
N SER A 20 -45.05 -4.99 135.33
CA SER A 20 -44.73 -6.35 135.79
C SER A 20 -46.00 -7.16 136.15
N PRO A 21 -45.91 -8.43 136.60
CA PRO A 21 -45.32 -9.60 135.96
C PRO A 21 -46.35 -10.74 135.83
N GLY A 22 -46.19 -11.63 134.84
CA GLY A 22 -46.85 -12.93 134.80
C GLY A 22 -45.86 -13.99 134.29
N PRO A 23 -45.72 -15.16 134.94
CA PRO A 23 -44.81 -16.20 134.47
C PRO A 23 -45.39 -16.77 133.17
N ASN A 24 -44.80 -16.42 132.03
CA ASN A 24 -45.15 -17.04 130.76
C ASN A 24 -44.60 -18.47 130.75
N LEU A 25 -45.46 -19.41 131.12
CA LEU A 25 -45.30 -20.87 131.09
C LEU A 25 -45.16 -21.45 129.66
N HIS A 26 -44.59 -20.70 128.72
CA HIS A 26 -44.38 -21.17 127.36
C HIS A 26 -42.94 -21.69 127.21
N MET A 27 -42.60 -22.74 127.95
CA MET A 27 -41.55 -23.66 127.49
C MET A 27 -42.02 -24.14 126.12
N ASP A 28 -41.28 -23.82 125.07
CA ASP A 28 -41.64 -24.22 123.72
C ASP A 28 -41.39 -25.72 123.60
N TYR A 29 -42.40 -26.52 123.99
CA TYR A 29 -42.34 -27.98 124.04
C TYR A 29 -41.86 -28.59 122.72
N PHE A 30 -42.05 -27.88 121.60
CA PHE A 30 -41.53 -28.27 120.30
C PHE A 30 -40.00 -28.26 120.22
N GLN A 31 -39.31 -27.29 120.82
CA GLN A 31 -37.84 -27.21 120.82
C GLN A 31 -37.24 -28.30 121.72
N LEU A 32 -37.87 -28.54 122.87
CA LEU A 32 -37.48 -29.62 123.77
C LEU A 32 -37.71 -30.99 123.12
N GLU A 33 -38.84 -31.20 122.44
CA GLU A 33 -39.12 -32.43 121.68
C GLU A 33 -38.13 -32.60 120.50
N GLU A 34 -37.71 -31.50 119.86
CA GLU A 34 -36.69 -31.54 118.80
C GLU A 34 -35.32 -31.96 119.36
N GLU A 35 -34.86 -31.39 120.47
CA GLU A 35 -33.62 -31.79 121.17
C GLU A 35 -33.68 -33.24 121.70
N GLU A 36 -34.83 -33.64 122.25
CA GLU A 36 -35.08 -35.01 122.71
C GLU A 36 -35.08 -36.00 121.54
N SER A 37 -35.55 -35.59 120.36
CA SER A 37 -35.53 -36.43 119.17
C SER A 37 -34.10 -36.68 118.65
N MET A 38 -33.18 -35.74 118.86
CA MET A 38 -31.78 -35.84 118.40
C MET A 38 -30.91 -36.69 119.33
N THR A 39 -31.28 -36.79 120.60
CA THR A 39 -30.49 -37.48 121.65
C THR A 39 -30.91 -38.93 121.87
N ARG A 40 -32.18 -39.27 121.60
CA ARG A 40 -32.71 -40.63 121.76
C ARG A 40 -32.41 -41.50 120.55
N ASP A 41 -32.23 -42.80 120.77
CA ASP A 41 -32.06 -43.77 119.69
C ASP A 41 -33.41 -44.09 119.01
N PRO A 42 -33.52 -44.01 117.68
CA PRO A 42 -34.73 -44.42 116.95
C PRO A 42 -35.15 -45.88 117.22
N GLN A 43 -34.23 -46.80 117.47
CA GLN A 43 -34.58 -48.21 117.73
C GLN A 43 -35.23 -48.39 119.12
N ASP A 44 -34.78 -47.62 120.11
CA ASP A 44 -35.35 -47.63 121.45
C ASP A 44 -36.75 -47.00 121.48
N ASP A 45 -36.97 -45.93 120.72
CA ASP A 45 -38.29 -45.31 120.58
C ASP A 45 -39.29 -46.22 119.88
N GLU A 46 -38.85 -47.01 118.89
CA GLU A 46 -39.67 -48.05 118.28
C GLU A 46 -40.08 -49.13 119.30
N ALA A 47 -39.14 -49.57 120.15
CA ALA A 47 -39.41 -50.54 121.20
C ALA A 47 -40.39 -50.01 122.27
N VAL A 48 -40.25 -48.74 122.66
CA VAL A 48 -41.17 -48.07 123.60
C VAL A 48 -42.55 -47.88 122.95
N PHE A 49 -42.62 -47.53 121.67
CA PHE A 49 -43.88 -47.46 120.92
C PHE A 49 -44.62 -48.79 120.91
N ARG A 50 -43.92 -49.90 120.59
CA ARG A 50 -44.51 -51.25 120.63
C ARG A 50 -45.00 -51.62 122.03
N ARG A 51 -44.24 -51.29 123.08
CA ARG A 51 -44.60 -51.56 124.48
C ARG A 51 -45.88 -50.80 124.89
N MET A 52 -45.95 -49.50 124.62
CA MET A 52 -47.13 -48.68 124.93
C MET A 52 -48.37 -49.15 124.16
N CYS A 53 -48.24 -49.54 122.89
CA CYS A 53 -49.33 -50.14 122.13
C CYS A 53 -49.84 -51.44 122.77
N GLY A 54 -48.94 -52.30 123.26
CA GLY A 54 -49.30 -53.52 123.98
C GLY A 54 -50.01 -53.26 125.32
N GLU A 55 -49.54 -52.27 126.09
CA GLU A 55 -50.15 -51.85 127.36
C GLU A 55 -51.53 -51.23 127.17
N ILE A 56 -51.71 -50.38 126.15
CA ILE A 56 -53.02 -49.85 125.75
C ILE A 56 -53.97 -51.00 125.40
N GLN A 57 -53.51 -51.98 124.63
CA GLN A 57 -54.33 -53.14 124.25
C GLN A 57 -54.73 -53.96 125.49
N ALA A 58 -53.82 -54.18 126.44
CA ALA A 58 -54.09 -54.90 127.67
C ALA A 58 -55.06 -54.14 128.58
N ASN A 59 -54.91 -52.82 128.71
CA ASN A 59 -55.80 -51.97 129.50
C ASN A 59 -57.20 -51.86 128.87
N MET A 60 -57.29 -51.77 127.53
CA MET A 60 -58.58 -51.84 126.83
C MET A 60 -59.30 -53.18 127.05
N LYS A 61 -58.58 -54.31 127.03
CA LYS A 61 -59.14 -55.63 127.36
C LYS A 61 -59.66 -55.69 128.80
N LYS A 62 -58.88 -55.21 129.78
CA LYS A 62 -59.30 -55.12 131.19
C LYS A 62 -60.51 -54.21 131.38
N ILE A 63 -60.56 -53.06 130.70
CA ILE A 63 -61.73 -52.15 130.73
C ILE A 63 -62.99 -52.85 130.19
N LEU A 64 -62.86 -53.65 129.13
CA LEU A 64 -63.98 -54.44 128.59
C LEU A 64 -64.48 -55.47 129.60
N GLU A 65 -63.58 -56.22 130.23
CA GLU A 65 -63.91 -57.23 131.25
C GLU A 65 -64.58 -56.60 132.49
N MET A 66 -64.06 -55.47 132.98
CA MET A 66 -64.64 -54.75 134.13
C MET A 66 -66.01 -54.15 133.83
N LYS A 67 -66.27 -53.76 132.58
CA LYS A 67 -67.61 -53.34 132.14
C LYS A 67 -68.61 -54.51 132.10
N LEU A 68 -68.18 -55.71 131.72
CA LEU A 68 -69.03 -56.91 131.73
C LEU A 68 -69.45 -57.31 133.16
N GLN A 69 -68.57 -57.13 134.14
CA GLN A 69 -68.79 -57.54 135.54
C GLN A 69 -69.54 -56.51 136.42
N ARG A 70 -70.01 -55.38 135.84
CA ARG A 70 -70.78 -54.30 136.52
C ARG A 70 -70.14 -53.76 137.83
N ARG A 71 -68.81 -53.61 137.84
CA ARG A 71 -68.03 -52.98 138.92
C ARG A 71 -68.14 -51.45 138.94
N PRO A 72 -67.80 -50.77 140.07
CA PRO A 72 -67.96 -49.32 140.20
C PRO A 72 -67.23 -48.53 139.11
N VAL A 73 -67.90 -47.48 138.60
CA VAL A 73 -67.45 -46.64 137.47
C VAL A 73 -66.08 -46.00 137.71
N ALA A 74 -65.72 -45.75 138.96
CA ALA A 74 -64.47 -45.08 139.35
C ALA A 74 -63.20 -45.85 138.93
N ASP A 75 -63.19 -47.18 138.95
CA ASP A 75 -61.99 -47.95 138.56
C ASP A 75 -61.83 -48.04 137.03
N ILE A 76 -62.95 -48.02 136.30
CA ILE A 76 -62.96 -47.94 134.83
C ILE A 76 -62.44 -46.57 134.38
N GLU A 77 -62.80 -45.50 135.09
CA GLU A 77 -62.29 -44.15 134.81
C GLU A 77 -60.79 -44.05 135.08
N LYS A 78 -60.26 -44.66 136.14
CA LYS A 78 -58.82 -44.70 136.40
C LYS A 78 -58.04 -45.37 135.25
N LEU A 79 -58.45 -46.57 134.80
CA LEU A 79 -57.79 -47.23 133.67
C LEU A 79 -57.98 -46.48 132.35
N ARG A 80 -59.09 -45.76 132.17
CA ARG A 80 -59.28 -44.87 131.01
C ARG A 80 -58.31 -43.70 131.04
N VAL A 81 -58.08 -43.09 132.20
CA VAL A 81 -57.09 -42.03 132.37
C VAL A 81 -55.69 -42.57 132.10
N GLU A 82 -55.34 -43.74 132.64
CA GLU A 82 -54.05 -44.42 132.40
C GLU A 82 -53.83 -44.74 130.91
N THR A 83 -54.85 -45.30 130.24
CA THR A 83 -54.79 -45.57 128.80
C THR A 83 -54.69 -44.29 127.97
N SER A 84 -55.35 -43.22 128.41
CA SER A 84 -55.26 -41.90 127.75
C SER A 84 -53.86 -41.30 127.88
N LEU A 85 -53.21 -41.47 129.05
CA LEU A 85 -51.81 -41.07 129.24
C LEU A 85 -50.86 -41.84 128.31
N LEU A 86 -51.08 -43.13 128.09
CA LEU A 86 -50.32 -43.91 127.10
C LEU A 86 -50.52 -43.41 125.65
N PHE A 87 -51.72 -42.95 125.29
CA PHE A 87 -51.95 -42.30 123.99
C PHE A 87 -51.23 -40.95 123.86
N LEU A 88 -51.10 -40.19 124.95
CA LEU A 88 -50.26 -38.98 124.96
C LEU A 88 -48.79 -39.36 124.71
N GLY A 89 -48.31 -40.45 125.31
CA GLY A 89 -46.99 -41.02 125.06
C GLY A 89 -46.77 -41.41 123.59
N LEU A 90 -47.72 -42.12 122.96
CA LEU A 90 -47.65 -42.45 121.54
C LEU A 90 -47.66 -41.22 120.63
N LYS A 91 -48.46 -40.19 120.97
CA LYS A 91 -48.46 -38.92 120.23
C LYS A 91 -47.13 -38.18 120.37
N LYS A 92 -46.44 -38.33 121.51
CA LYS A 92 -45.10 -37.78 121.72
C LYS A 92 -44.08 -38.48 120.81
N ILE A 93 -44.02 -39.81 120.82
CA ILE A 93 -43.08 -40.57 119.96
C ILE A 93 -43.30 -40.27 118.47
N ASN A 94 -44.55 -40.20 118.01
CA ASN A 94 -44.84 -39.83 116.62
C ASN A 94 -44.36 -38.42 116.27
N ARG A 95 -44.42 -37.46 117.20
CA ARG A 95 -43.87 -36.12 116.99
C ARG A 95 -42.35 -36.17 116.89
N LEU A 96 -41.68 -36.90 117.79
CA LEU A 96 -40.21 -37.09 117.74
C LEU A 96 -39.75 -37.68 116.40
N ASP A 97 -40.45 -38.69 115.88
CA ASP A 97 -40.15 -39.29 114.57
C ASP A 97 -40.32 -38.28 113.42
N LYS A 98 -41.38 -37.46 113.45
CA LYS A 98 -41.58 -36.39 112.46
C LYS A 98 -40.50 -35.32 112.54
N HIS A 99 -40.03 -34.96 113.74
CA HIS A 99 -38.89 -34.06 113.92
C HIS A 99 -37.61 -34.65 113.29
N ARG A 100 -37.28 -35.91 113.59
CA ARG A 100 -36.13 -36.60 112.97
C ARG A 100 -36.21 -36.64 111.45
N LEU A 101 -37.36 -37.03 110.90
CA LEU A 101 -37.58 -37.09 109.45
C LEU A 101 -37.41 -35.72 108.80
N LYS A 102 -37.90 -34.66 109.45
CA LYS A 102 -37.75 -33.28 108.99
C LYS A 102 -36.28 -32.87 108.98
N VAL A 103 -35.54 -33.08 110.06
CA VAL A 103 -34.11 -32.76 110.15
C VAL A 103 -33.30 -33.49 109.09
N ALA A 104 -33.52 -34.80 108.89
CA ALA A 104 -32.84 -35.58 107.86
C ALA A 104 -33.16 -35.07 106.45
N LYS A 105 -34.43 -34.74 106.18
CA LYS A 105 -34.87 -34.19 104.90
C LYS A 105 -34.26 -32.82 104.64
N ASP A 106 -34.22 -31.94 105.64
CA ASP A 106 -33.66 -30.60 105.54
C ASP A 106 -32.13 -30.67 105.32
N ALA A 107 -31.43 -31.57 106.01
CA ALA A 107 -29.99 -31.79 105.81
C ALA A 107 -29.64 -32.30 104.39
N VAL A 108 -30.42 -33.26 103.88
CA VAL A 108 -30.25 -33.76 102.50
C VAL A 108 -30.57 -32.65 101.49
N ASN A 109 -31.62 -31.88 101.72
CA ASN A 109 -32.01 -30.77 100.85
C ASN A 109 -30.95 -29.67 100.84
N GLU A 110 -30.34 -29.34 101.97
CA GLU A 110 -29.24 -28.37 102.05
C GLU A 110 -28.01 -28.83 101.25
N LYS A 111 -27.62 -30.11 101.38
CA LYS A 111 -26.51 -30.67 100.60
C LYS A 111 -26.81 -30.72 99.12
N LYS A 112 -28.04 -31.11 98.75
CA LYS A 112 -28.52 -31.07 97.36
C LYS A 112 -28.43 -29.66 96.78
N GLN A 113 -28.92 -28.65 97.50
CA GLN A 113 -28.83 -27.24 97.06
C GLN A 113 -27.39 -26.79 96.85
N LYS A 114 -26.45 -27.21 97.71
CA LYS A 114 -25.01 -26.91 97.52
C LYS A 114 -24.44 -27.58 96.27
N VAL A 115 -24.79 -28.84 96.00
CA VAL A 115 -24.37 -29.56 94.79
C VAL A 115 -24.97 -28.90 93.54
N ASP A 116 -26.25 -28.53 93.57
CA ASP A 116 -26.90 -27.84 92.47
C ASP A 116 -26.23 -26.48 92.18
N ASN A 117 -25.84 -25.75 93.22
CA ASN A 117 -25.08 -24.50 93.07
C ASN A 117 -23.69 -24.71 92.44
N PHE A 118 -22.94 -25.73 92.88
CA PHE A 118 -21.65 -26.06 92.26
C PHE A 118 -21.81 -26.56 90.83
N HIS A 119 -22.87 -27.33 90.55
CA HIS A 119 -23.17 -27.79 89.21
C HIS A 119 -23.50 -26.62 88.28
N LEU A 120 -24.24 -25.62 88.77
CA LEU A 120 -24.51 -24.39 88.02
C LEU A 120 -23.22 -23.61 87.72
N GLN A 121 -22.31 -23.49 88.70
CA GLN A 121 -21.01 -22.86 88.47
C GLN A 121 -20.18 -23.61 87.43
N LEU A 122 -20.16 -24.94 87.50
CA LEU A 122 -19.48 -25.78 86.51
C LEU A 122 -20.08 -25.62 85.12
N GLN A 123 -21.41 -25.59 84.99
CA GLN A 123 -22.08 -25.34 83.73
C GLN A 123 -21.68 -23.97 83.17
N ASN A 124 -21.72 -22.90 83.98
CA ASN A 124 -21.30 -21.56 83.55
C ASN A 124 -19.87 -21.56 82.99
N LEU A 125 -18.92 -22.19 83.68
CA LEU A 125 -17.53 -22.31 83.21
C LEU A 125 -17.41 -23.16 81.94
N THR A 126 -18.19 -24.23 81.82
CA THR A 126 -18.21 -25.08 80.62
C THR A 126 -18.75 -24.32 79.42
N TYR A 127 -19.77 -23.48 79.63
CA TYR A 127 -20.28 -22.57 78.61
C TYR A 127 -19.23 -21.53 78.21
N GLU A 128 -18.49 -20.96 79.16
CA GLU A 128 -17.43 -19.99 78.89
C GLU A 128 -16.28 -20.63 78.08
N VAL A 129 -15.81 -21.81 78.48
CA VAL A 129 -14.78 -22.57 77.74
C VAL A 129 -15.27 -22.90 76.33
N MET A 130 -16.52 -23.38 76.19
CA MET A 130 -17.09 -23.66 74.87
C MET A 130 -17.22 -22.39 74.02
N HIS A 131 -17.61 -21.26 74.61
CA HIS A 131 -17.70 -19.99 73.91
C HIS A 131 -16.32 -19.52 73.43
N LEU A 132 -15.32 -19.50 74.31
CA LEU A 132 -13.95 -19.14 73.98
C LEU A 132 -13.36 -20.07 72.92
N GLN A 133 -13.61 -21.37 73.02
CA GLN A 133 -13.15 -22.32 72.01
C GLN A 133 -13.81 -22.05 70.66
N LYS A 134 -15.13 -21.81 70.62
CA LYS A 134 -15.83 -21.39 69.39
C LYS A 134 -15.27 -20.09 68.84
N GLU A 135 -14.91 -19.15 69.69
CA GLU A 135 -14.33 -17.87 69.29
C GLU A 135 -12.92 -18.03 68.73
N VAL A 136 -12.08 -18.86 69.36
CA VAL A 136 -10.76 -19.24 68.84
C VAL A 136 -10.89 -19.96 67.51
N THR A 137 -11.78 -20.95 67.39
CA THR A 137 -12.02 -21.64 66.12
C THR A 137 -12.49 -20.66 65.05
N LYS A 138 -13.41 -19.75 65.38
CA LYS A 138 -13.86 -18.69 64.46
C LYS A 138 -12.72 -17.75 64.04
N CYS A 139 -11.81 -17.42 64.95
CA CYS A 139 -10.63 -16.61 64.64
C CYS A 139 -9.59 -17.37 63.80
N MET A 140 -9.47 -18.68 63.98
CA MET A 140 -8.57 -19.55 63.18
C MET A 140 -9.16 -19.89 61.81
N GLU A 141 -10.48 -19.93 61.69
CA GLU A 141 -11.21 -20.07 60.42
C GLU A 141 -11.25 -18.76 59.62
N PHE A 142 -10.74 -17.67 60.19
CA PHE A 142 -10.57 -16.42 59.45
C PHE A 142 -9.52 -16.64 58.35
N ARG A 143 -10.00 -16.89 57.14
CA ARG A 143 -9.19 -16.84 55.94
C ARG A 143 -9.15 -15.41 55.45
N SER A 144 -7.95 -14.86 55.41
CA SER A 144 -7.70 -13.56 54.83
C SER A 144 -7.58 -13.71 53.30
N ARG A 145 -8.02 -12.70 52.55
CA ARG A 145 -8.11 -12.78 51.08
C ARG A 145 -6.74 -12.88 50.38
N ASP A 146 -5.66 -12.64 51.10
CA ASP A 146 -4.27 -12.77 50.64
C ASP A 146 -3.85 -14.22 50.39
N GLU A 147 -4.51 -15.23 50.98
CA GLU A 147 -4.21 -16.65 50.72
C GLU A 147 -4.65 -17.11 49.32
N GLU A 148 -5.61 -16.42 48.69
CA GLU A 148 -6.15 -16.75 47.37
C GLU A 148 -5.50 -15.96 46.23
N ILE A 149 -4.54 -15.08 46.51
CA ILE A 149 -3.91 -14.22 45.50
C ILE A 149 -2.61 -14.87 45.03
N ASP A 150 -2.56 -15.19 43.74
CA ASP A 150 -1.33 -15.59 43.07
C ASP A 150 -0.37 -14.39 43.01
N LEU A 151 0.73 -14.50 43.76
CA LEU A 151 1.78 -13.49 43.86
C LEU A 151 2.88 -13.73 42.84
N VAL A 152 3.52 -12.66 42.38
CA VAL A 152 4.69 -12.74 41.49
C VAL A 152 5.82 -13.54 42.18
N PRO A 153 6.50 -14.45 41.43
CA PRO A 153 7.61 -15.23 41.97
C PRO A 153 8.69 -14.37 42.62
N VAL A 154 9.29 -14.91 43.70
CA VAL A 154 10.30 -14.19 44.52
C VAL A 154 11.48 -13.70 43.68
N GLU A 155 11.85 -14.48 42.67
CA GLU A 155 12.99 -14.24 41.79
C GLU A 155 12.78 -13.03 40.89
N GLU A 156 11.56 -12.87 40.35
CA GLU A 156 11.18 -11.75 39.50
C GLU A 156 11.04 -10.47 40.32
N PHE A 157 10.40 -10.56 41.50
CA PHE A 157 10.31 -9.45 42.45
C PHE A 157 11.70 -8.94 42.85
N ARG A 158 12.64 -9.83 43.18
CA ARG A 158 14.00 -9.44 43.59
C ARG A 158 14.82 -8.81 42.45
N ARG A 159 14.50 -9.13 41.19
CA ARG A 159 15.18 -8.61 40.00
C ARG A 159 14.66 -7.24 39.57
N GLU A 160 13.36 -7.03 39.65
CA GLU A 160 12.67 -5.89 39.02
C GLU A 160 12.16 -4.83 39.99
N ALA A 161 12.10 -5.13 41.30
CA ALA A 161 11.60 -4.18 42.27
C ALA A 161 12.58 -3.02 42.53
N PRO A 162 12.11 -1.75 42.49
CA PRO A 162 12.91 -0.58 42.84
C PRO A 162 13.45 -0.63 44.28
N ALA A 163 14.61 -0.03 44.50
CA ALA A 163 15.28 -0.01 45.81
C ALA A 163 14.48 0.69 46.93
N GLU A 164 13.49 1.52 46.60
CA GLU A 164 12.58 2.16 47.57
C GLU A 164 11.60 1.18 48.23
N VAL A 165 11.17 0.15 47.47
CA VAL A 165 10.30 -0.93 47.96
C VAL A 165 11.13 -2.07 48.54
N LEU A 166 12.33 -2.28 47.98
CA LEU A 166 13.27 -3.29 48.43
C LEU A 166 14.09 -2.79 49.64
N LYS A 167 13.45 -2.67 50.81
CA LYS A 167 14.15 -2.43 52.08
C LYS A 167 14.88 -3.71 52.53
N LYS A 168 15.99 -4.00 51.86
CA LYS A 168 16.79 -5.25 51.96
C LYS A 168 17.06 -5.70 53.40
N ASP A 169 17.24 -4.77 54.33
CA ASP A 169 17.68 -5.05 55.71
C ASP A 169 16.57 -5.60 56.64
N LEU A 170 15.29 -5.52 56.24
CA LEU A 170 14.14 -5.98 57.06
C LEU A 170 13.29 -7.07 56.38
N THR A 171 13.47 -7.28 55.09
CA THR A 171 12.63 -8.17 54.27
C THR A 171 13.13 -9.61 54.19
N ASP A 172 14.39 -9.90 54.54
CA ASP A 172 14.92 -11.27 54.52
C ASP A 172 14.71 -12.01 55.85
N ASP A 173 14.49 -11.30 56.96
CA ASP A 173 14.35 -11.90 58.29
C ASP A 173 12.89 -12.27 58.64
N ASP A 174 11.88 -11.62 58.04
CA ASP A 174 10.45 -11.86 58.31
C ASP A 174 9.64 -12.17 57.03
N PRO A 175 9.07 -13.38 56.89
CA PRO A 175 8.25 -13.75 55.72
C PRO A 175 7.00 -12.86 55.55
N HIS A 176 6.48 -12.26 56.63
CA HIS A 176 5.34 -11.36 56.52
C HIS A 176 5.71 -10.02 55.88
N GLN A 177 6.87 -9.45 56.21
CA GLN A 177 7.34 -8.20 55.58
C GLN A 177 7.66 -8.41 54.09
N LEU A 178 8.18 -9.59 53.74
CA LEU A 178 8.43 -9.96 52.35
C LEU A 178 7.13 -10.01 51.53
N THR A 179 6.05 -10.59 52.08
CA THR A 179 4.75 -10.66 51.40
C THR A 179 4.10 -9.27 51.26
N LEU A 180 4.19 -8.42 52.29
CA LEU A 180 3.71 -7.02 52.22
C LEU A 180 4.46 -6.21 51.16
N ALA A 181 5.78 -6.33 51.08
CA ALA A 181 6.57 -5.62 50.07
C ALA A 181 6.21 -6.06 48.64
N ARG A 182 5.94 -7.35 48.42
CA ARG A 182 5.44 -7.86 47.14
C ARG A 182 4.07 -7.31 46.78
N LEU A 183 3.13 -7.31 47.72
CA LEU A 183 1.78 -6.76 47.51
C LEU A 183 1.82 -5.27 47.19
N GLN A 184 2.70 -4.51 47.86
CA GLN A 184 2.88 -3.08 47.58
C GLN A 184 3.44 -2.85 46.18
N TRP A 185 4.44 -3.64 45.77
CA TRP A 185 5.01 -3.55 44.44
C TRP A 185 4.01 -3.91 43.34
N GLU A 186 3.27 -5.01 43.49
CA GLU A 186 2.21 -5.37 42.56
C GLU A 186 1.12 -4.30 42.48
N LEU A 187 0.76 -3.68 43.60
CA LEU A 187 -0.20 -2.59 43.61
C LEU A 187 0.30 -1.39 42.79
N VAL A 188 1.57 -1.02 42.94
CA VAL A 188 2.19 0.05 42.14
C VAL A 188 2.21 -0.34 40.66
N GLN A 189 2.64 -1.56 40.33
CA GLN A 189 2.63 -2.06 38.96
C GLN A 189 1.23 -2.07 38.34
N ARG A 190 0.22 -2.58 39.05
CA ARG A 190 -1.17 -2.60 38.56
C ARG A 190 -1.72 -1.19 38.39
N LYS A 191 -1.33 -0.23 39.24
CA LYS A 191 -1.68 1.19 39.06
C LYS A 191 -1.05 1.78 37.80
N GLU A 192 0.24 1.53 37.56
CA GLU A 192 0.93 1.99 36.37
C GLU A 192 0.36 1.35 35.10
N LEU A 193 0.13 0.04 35.11
CA LEU A 193 -0.49 -0.69 34.00
C LEU A 193 -1.91 -0.19 33.74
N SER A 194 -2.71 0.06 34.78
CA SER A 194 -4.04 0.66 34.64
C SER A 194 -4.00 2.08 34.07
N GLN A 195 -2.96 2.87 34.40
CA GLN A 195 -2.77 4.20 33.84
C GLN A 195 -2.37 4.13 32.35
N LYS A 196 -1.44 3.21 32.00
CA LYS A 196 -1.04 2.95 30.60
C LYS A 196 -2.22 2.46 29.78
N LEU A 197 -3.01 1.52 30.31
CA LEU A 197 -4.21 0.98 29.66
C LEU A 197 -5.23 2.10 29.40
N ARG A 198 -5.55 2.93 30.40
CA ARG A 198 -6.43 4.10 30.20
C ARG A 198 -5.90 5.11 29.18
N GLY A 199 -4.58 5.30 29.12
CA GLY A 199 -3.94 6.14 28.11
C GLY A 199 -4.05 5.56 26.69
N LEU A 200 -3.91 4.23 26.55
CA LEU A 200 -4.08 3.54 25.27
C LEU A 200 -5.56 3.49 24.84
N GLU A 201 -6.49 3.31 25.77
CA GLU A 201 -7.93 3.37 25.50
C GLU A 201 -8.34 4.76 24.99
N SER A 202 -7.88 5.83 25.62
CA SER A 202 -8.19 7.19 25.15
C SER A 202 -7.59 7.49 23.78
N LEU A 203 -6.39 6.97 23.49
CA LEU A 203 -5.78 7.08 22.16
C LEU A 203 -6.54 6.26 21.11
N ARG A 204 -7.01 5.06 21.48
CA ARG A 204 -7.88 4.22 20.62
C ARG A 204 -9.16 4.96 20.27
N GLU A 205 -9.83 5.53 21.27
CA GLU A 205 -11.05 6.33 21.08
C GLU A 205 -10.80 7.56 20.19
N GLN A 206 -9.67 8.26 20.35
CA GLN A 206 -9.29 9.37 19.48
C GLN A 206 -9.11 8.93 18.02
N PHE A 207 -8.40 7.82 17.78
CA PHE A 207 -8.22 7.30 16.42
C PHE A 207 -9.52 6.78 15.82
N GLU A 208 -10.37 6.10 16.60
CA GLU A 208 -11.72 5.71 16.17
C GLU A 208 -12.51 6.95 15.72
N HIS A 209 -12.51 8.02 16.51
CA HIS A 209 -13.18 9.27 16.16
C HIS A 209 -12.61 9.94 14.90
N GLU A 210 -11.28 9.95 14.73
CA GLU A 210 -10.65 10.49 13.53
C GLU A 210 -10.97 9.67 12.27
N ILE A 211 -11.01 8.35 12.39
CA ILE A 211 -11.38 7.44 11.31
C ILE A 211 -12.84 7.67 10.94
N GLU A 212 -13.74 7.75 11.93
CA GLU A 212 -15.15 8.05 11.72
C GLU A 212 -15.31 9.39 10.97
N ARG A 213 -14.64 10.46 11.44
CA ARG A 213 -14.68 11.78 10.81
C ARG A 213 -14.16 11.75 9.37
N LYS A 214 -13.07 11.01 9.10
CA LYS A 214 -12.53 10.84 7.74
C LYS A 214 -13.48 10.05 6.86
N ARG A 215 -14.13 9.00 7.39
CA ARG A 215 -15.15 8.21 6.68
C ARG A 215 -16.38 9.05 6.35
N GLU A 216 -16.87 9.84 7.29
CA GLU A 216 -17.98 10.79 7.06
C GLU A 216 -17.61 11.86 6.04
N CYS A 217 -16.38 12.38 6.08
CA CYS A 217 -15.89 13.32 5.07
C CYS A 217 -15.85 12.67 3.68
N LEU A 218 -15.31 11.45 3.56
CA LEU A 218 -15.26 10.72 2.29
C LEU A 218 -16.67 10.35 1.79
N SER A 219 -17.56 9.90 2.66
CA SER A 219 -18.93 9.57 2.31
C SER A 219 -19.77 10.80 1.97
N GLY A 220 -19.40 11.99 2.47
CA GLY A 220 -19.98 13.27 2.07
C GLY A 220 -19.41 13.81 0.76
N ILE A 221 -18.13 13.61 0.47
CA ILE A 221 -17.48 14.07 -0.77
C ILE A 221 -18.05 13.33 -1.99
N GLN A 222 -18.27 12.02 -1.91
CA GLN A 222 -18.78 11.23 -3.04
C GLN A 222 -20.12 11.74 -3.62
N PRO A 223 -21.19 11.94 -2.83
CA PRO A 223 -22.45 12.49 -3.34
C PRO A 223 -22.31 13.95 -3.76
N THR A 224 -21.46 14.74 -3.08
CA THR A 224 -21.20 16.14 -3.48
C THR A 224 -20.56 16.21 -4.87
N LEU A 225 -19.57 15.35 -5.14
CA LEU A 225 -18.94 15.23 -6.46
C LEU A 225 -19.93 14.73 -7.52
N GLN A 226 -20.78 13.74 -7.20
CA GLN A 226 -21.83 13.28 -8.11
C GLN A 226 -22.83 14.40 -8.45
N ALA A 227 -23.28 15.17 -7.45
CA ALA A 227 -24.17 16.30 -7.67
C ALA A 227 -23.53 17.40 -8.54
N VAL A 228 -22.24 17.68 -8.35
CA VAL A 228 -21.48 18.61 -9.21
C VAL A 228 -21.38 18.06 -10.64
N LEU A 229 -21.15 16.76 -10.79
CA LEU A 229 -21.03 16.11 -12.09
C LEU A 229 -22.37 16.13 -12.85
N GLU A 230 -23.48 15.80 -12.18
CA GLU A 230 -24.84 15.90 -12.73
C GLU A 230 -25.22 17.35 -13.07
N ALA A 231 -24.88 18.31 -12.21
CA ALA A 231 -25.12 19.74 -12.48
C ALA A 231 -24.30 20.26 -13.67
N ALA A 232 -23.10 19.71 -13.90
CA ALA A 232 -22.23 20.10 -15.00
C ALA A 232 -22.56 19.38 -16.33
N GLN A 233 -23.29 18.25 -16.32
CA GLN A 233 -23.69 17.52 -17.53
C GLN A 233 -24.45 18.35 -18.58
N PRO A 234 -25.48 19.16 -18.25
CA PRO A 234 -26.18 19.96 -19.25
C PRO A 234 -25.26 21.02 -19.87
N LEU A 235 -24.40 21.63 -19.05
CA LEU A 235 -23.39 22.59 -19.53
C LEU A 235 -22.35 21.93 -20.44
N GLN A 236 -21.93 20.70 -20.13
CA GLN A 236 -21.02 19.91 -20.97
C GLN A 236 -21.65 19.55 -22.32
N ALA A 237 -22.94 19.17 -22.33
CA ALA A 237 -23.68 18.87 -23.55
C ALA A 237 -23.84 20.13 -24.43
N ASP A 238 -24.16 21.27 -23.84
CA ASP A 238 -24.34 22.54 -24.55
C ASP A 238 -23.02 23.10 -25.10
N LEU A 239 -21.90 22.89 -24.38
CA LEU A 239 -20.55 23.26 -24.83
C LEU A 239 -19.91 22.24 -25.77
N GLY A 240 -20.56 21.09 -26.01
CA GLY A 240 -20.02 20.03 -26.85
C GLY A 240 -18.72 19.42 -26.34
N LEU A 241 -18.52 19.36 -25.02
CA LEU A 241 -17.31 18.81 -24.39
C LEU A 241 -17.58 17.36 -23.92
N PRO A 242 -17.12 16.32 -24.63
CA PRO A 242 -17.34 14.91 -24.26
C PRO A 242 -16.34 14.45 -23.19
N LEU A 243 -16.32 15.11 -22.03
CA LEU A 243 -15.41 14.77 -20.92
C LEU A 243 -15.61 13.34 -20.39
N GLN A 244 -16.80 12.75 -20.57
CA GLN A 244 -17.09 11.37 -20.17
C GLN A 244 -16.63 10.31 -21.18
N ALA A 245 -16.53 10.63 -22.47
CA ALA A 245 -16.18 9.65 -23.50
C ALA A 245 -14.77 9.07 -23.31
N HIS A 246 -13.83 9.92 -22.88
CA HIS A 246 -12.45 9.51 -22.61
C HIS A 246 -12.22 9.01 -21.17
N GLN A 247 -13.21 9.00 -20.27
CA GLN A 247 -12.99 8.54 -18.89
C GLN A 247 -12.55 7.08 -18.81
N GLY A 248 -13.09 6.20 -19.65
CA GLY A 248 -12.66 4.80 -19.73
C GLY A 248 -11.22 4.66 -20.19
N GLU A 249 -10.80 5.48 -21.15
CA GLU A 249 -9.43 5.51 -21.66
C GLU A 249 -8.46 6.13 -20.63
N HIS A 250 -8.84 7.22 -19.96
CA HIS A 250 -8.07 7.82 -18.88
C HIS A 250 -7.95 6.91 -17.65
N ALA A 251 -9.00 6.14 -17.33
CA ALA A 251 -8.96 5.13 -16.27
C ALA A 251 -7.99 3.99 -16.61
N ASN A 252 -7.79 3.67 -17.88
CA ASN A 252 -6.76 2.72 -18.31
C ASN A 252 -5.36 3.36 -18.32
N ALA A 253 -5.26 4.66 -18.59
CA ALA A 253 -4.00 5.40 -18.59
C ALA A 253 -3.29 5.43 -17.22
N GLN A 254 -4.01 5.23 -16.11
CA GLN A 254 -3.40 5.13 -14.77
C GLN A 254 -2.42 3.94 -14.63
N TYR A 255 -2.56 2.93 -15.50
CA TYR A 255 -1.70 1.74 -15.51
C TYR A 255 -0.49 1.87 -16.45
N LEU A 256 -0.32 3.02 -17.12
CA LEU A 256 0.85 3.30 -17.94
C LEU A 256 2.06 3.62 -17.06
N ALA A 257 3.26 3.23 -17.52
CA ALA A 257 4.50 3.74 -16.96
C ALA A 257 4.53 5.27 -17.00
N ARG A 258 5.10 5.92 -15.98
CA ARG A 258 5.10 7.39 -15.85
C ARG A 258 5.51 8.14 -17.13
N PRO A 259 6.56 7.73 -17.89
CA PRO A 259 6.91 8.40 -19.14
C PRO A 259 5.86 8.24 -20.25
N LEU A 260 5.23 7.07 -20.35
CA LEU A 260 4.15 6.81 -21.32
C LEU A 260 2.88 7.57 -20.94
N TYR A 261 2.59 7.72 -19.65
CA TYR A 261 1.47 8.52 -19.17
C TYR A 261 1.64 10.00 -19.55
N VAL A 262 2.84 10.56 -19.35
CA VAL A 262 3.13 11.96 -19.75
C VAL A 262 2.93 12.13 -21.26
N LEU A 263 3.47 11.20 -22.06
CA LEU A 263 3.31 11.20 -23.52
C LEU A 263 1.84 11.11 -23.92
N TYR A 264 1.07 10.20 -23.32
CA TYR A 264 -0.35 10.03 -23.59
C TYR A 264 -1.15 11.29 -23.27
N VAL A 265 -0.98 11.86 -22.07
CA VAL A 265 -1.70 13.07 -21.65
C VAL A 265 -1.38 14.25 -22.56
N GLN A 266 -0.11 14.43 -22.91
CA GLN A 266 0.31 15.52 -23.80
C GLN A 266 -0.22 15.35 -25.22
N SER A 267 -0.17 14.13 -25.76
CA SER A 267 -0.66 13.83 -27.10
C SER A 267 -2.19 13.92 -27.18
N ALA A 268 -2.90 13.40 -26.18
CA ALA A 268 -4.35 13.50 -26.07
C ALA A 268 -4.81 14.95 -25.89
N ALA A 269 -4.10 15.75 -25.10
CA ALA A 269 -4.38 17.17 -24.96
C ALA A 269 -4.20 17.92 -26.28
N TYR A 270 -3.16 17.59 -27.06
CA TYR A 270 -2.94 18.18 -28.38
C TYR A 270 -4.01 17.75 -29.40
N GLN A 271 -4.38 16.46 -29.41
CA GLN A 271 -5.48 15.95 -30.23
C GLN A 271 -6.79 16.67 -29.91
N HIS A 272 -7.12 16.86 -28.63
CA HIS A 272 -8.33 17.57 -28.22
C HIS A 272 -8.30 19.06 -28.60
N ALA A 273 -7.12 19.69 -28.58
CA ALA A 273 -6.99 21.12 -28.90
C ALA A 273 -7.08 21.41 -30.40
N TYR A 274 -6.52 20.53 -31.25
CA TYR A 274 -6.37 20.78 -32.69
C TYR A 274 -7.16 19.83 -33.61
N GLY A 275 -7.83 18.81 -33.04
CA GLY A 275 -8.88 17.99 -33.68
C GLY A 275 -8.44 17.00 -34.76
N ASP A 276 -7.48 17.36 -35.61
CA ASP A 276 -7.31 16.69 -36.92
C ASP A 276 -5.86 16.26 -37.24
N CYS A 277 -4.90 16.46 -36.33
CA CYS A 277 -3.49 16.15 -36.66
C CYS A 277 -3.15 14.66 -36.56
N PHE A 278 -3.59 13.96 -35.50
CA PHE A 278 -3.34 12.53 -35.30
C PHE A 278 -4.29 11.93 -34.26
N GLU A 279 -4.53 10.62 -34.35
CA GLU A 279 -5.29 9.85 -33.36
C GLU A 279 -4.34 9.20 -32.34
N VAL A 280 -4.66 9.32 -31.05
CA VAL A 280 -3.91 8.66 -29.96
C VAL A 280 -4.71 7.47 -29.43
N GLY A 281 -4.06 6.32 -29.30
CA GLY A 281 -4.62 5.12 -28.70
C GLY A 281 -3.66 4.46 -27.71
N MET A 282 -4.20 3.59 -26.86
CA MET A 282 -3.41 2.69 -26.03
C MET A 282 -3.61 1.27 -26.52
N ASP A 283 -2.51 0.51 -26.65
CA ASP A 283 -2.53 -0.89 -27.07
C ASP A 283 -1.76 -1.75 -26.07
N GLY A 284 -2.28 -2.95 -25.77
CA GLY A 284 -1.67 -3.90 -24.84
C GLY A 284 -2.60 -4.42 -23.74
N SER A 285 -2.02 -5.23 -22.84
CA SER A 285 -2.76 -5.88 -21.74
C SER A 285 -2.80 -5.01 -20.48
N VAL A 286 -4.01 -4.59 -20.10
CA VAL A 286 -4.24 -3.82 -18.86
C VAL A 286 -4.02 -4.70 -17.62
N GLU A 287 -4.35 -5.99 -17.70
CA GLU A 287 -4.26 -6.94 -16.59
C GLU A 287 -2.80 -7.22 -16.18
N GLU A 288 -1.91 -7.42 -17.16
CA GLU A 288 -0.47 -7.60 -16.91
C GLU A 288 0.18 -6.34 -16.31
N SER A 289 -0.32 -5.16 -16.70
CA SER A 289 0.19 -3.88 -16.19
C SER A 289 -0.26 -3.62 -14.74
N LYS A 290 -1.47 -4.05 -14.35
CA LYS A 290 -1.91 -4.02 -12.94
C LYS A 290 -1.01 -4.90 -12.06
N ALA A 291 -0.74 -6.13 -12.48
CA ALA A 291 0.12 -7.05 -11.74
C ALA A 291 1.57 -6.53 -11.59
N LEU A 292 2.09 -5.83 -12.59
CA LEU A 292 3.40 -5.18 -12.52
C LEU A 292 3.43 -3.99 -11.56
N LEU A 293 2.35 -3.21 -11.45
CA LEU A 293 2.25 -2.11 -10.49
C LEU A 293 2.17 -2.62 -9.06
N GLU A 294 1.36 -3.64 -8.79
CA GLU A 294 1.25 -4.28 -7.48
C GLU A 294 2.61 -4.84 -7.02
N THR A 295 3.30 -5.59 -7.89
CA THR A 295 4.64 -6.14 -7.56
C THR A 295 5.74 -5.08 -7.43
N THR A 296 5.58 -3.90 -8.03
CA THR A 296 6.53 -2.79 -7.86
C THR A 296 6.28 -2.03 -6.56
N GLN A 297 5.02 -1.90 -6.14
CA GLN A 297 4.64 -1.30 -4.85
C GLN A 297 5.08 -2.19 -3.67
N GLU A 298 4.84 -3.51 -3.75
CA GLU A 298 5.30 -4.47 -2.73
C GLU A 298 6.83 -4.41 -2.50
N LYS A 299 7.62 -4.25 -3.58
CA LYS A 299 9.08 -4.12 -3.47
C LYS A 299 9.56 -2.79 -2.90
N GLN A 300 8.82 -1.69 -3.14
CA GLN A 300 9.17 -0.39 -2.55
C GLN A 300 8.84 -0.31 -1.06
N GLU A 301 7.82 -1.05 -0.60
CA GLU A 301 7.51 -1.14 0.83
C GLU A 301 8.56 -1.96 1.60
N GLU A 302 9.11 -3.03 1.02
CA GLU A 302 10.20 -3.82 1.63
C GLU A 302 11.53 -3.03 1.75
N ASP A 303 11.86 -2.14 0.81
CA ASP A 303 13.13 -1.39 0.79
C ASP A 303 13.14 -0.13 1.68
N SER A 304 11.96 0.26 2.22
CA SER A 304 11.80 1.41 3.10
C SER A 304 11.94 1.10 4.60
N GLY A 305 12.11 -0.19 4.95
CA GLY A 305 12.06 -0.69 6.31
C GLY A 305 13.39 -1.08 6.95
N GLU A 306 14.55 -0.73 6.40
CA GLU A 306 15.85 -1.11 6.98
C GLU A 306 16.84 0.07 7.03
N SER A 307 16.75 0.85 8.10
CA SER A 307 17.92 1.51 8.69
C SER A 307 17.93 1.23 10.18
N ASP A 308 18.91 0.42 10.58
CA ASP A 308 19.66 0.44 11.84
C ASP A 308 19.76 -0.95 12.48
N GLN A 309 20.84 -1.67 12.16
CA GLN A 309 21.76 -2.24 13.16
C GLN A 309 22.92 -3.02 12.50
N GLU A 310 24.14 -2.66 12.88
CA GLU A 310 25.38 -3.37 12.56
C GLU A 310 25.56 -4.67 13.36
N GLU A 311 26.25 -5.62 12.70
CA GLU A 311 27.01 -6.78 13.21
C GLU A 311 26.36 -7.77 14.20
N SER A 312 26.14 -9.00 13.74
CA SER A 312 27.06 -10.14 14.00
C SER A 312 26.41 -11.52 13.78
N ASN A 313 27.25 -12.43 13.29
CA ASN A 313 27.21 -13.90 13.43
C ASN A 313 26.09 -14.75 12.79
N ALA A 314 26.56 -15.55 11.82
CA ALA A 314 26.45 -17.00 11.77
C ALA A 314 25.06 -17.65 11.96
N GLY A 315 24.50 -18.06 10.83
CA GLY A 315 23.90 -19.39 10.67
C GLY A 315 22.50 -19.56 11.23
N LYS A 316 21.50 -19.49 10.35
CA LYS A 316 20.34 -20.40 10.38
C LYS A 316 19.66 -20.46 9.03
N ARG A 317 19.58 -21.70 8.53
CA ARG A 317 18.85 -22.11 7.33
C ARG A 317 17.39 -21.67 7.43
N HIS A 318 16.94 -20.79 6.54
CA HIS A 318 15.53 -20.73 6.16
C HIS A 318 15.35 -21.22 4.72
N ARG A 319 14.58 -22.31 4.65
CA ARG A 319 14.18 -23.06 3.48
C ARG A 319 13.40 -22.13 2.52
N ARG A 320 14.07 -21.64 1.47
CA ARG A 320 13.43 -20.91 0.37
C ARG A 320 12.55 -21.89 -0.39
N LEU A 321 11.24 -21.68 -0.32
CA LEU A 321 10.24 -22.40 -1.11
C LEU A 321 10.51 -22.07 -2.59
N THR A 322 10.98 -23.06 -3.33
CA THR A 322 11.21 -22.97 -4.77
C THR A 322 9.86 -22.96 -5.49
N ARG A 323 9.31 -21.77 -5.77
CA ARG A 323 8.33 -21.63 -6.85
C ARG A 323 9.09 -21.55 -8.17
N SER A 324 8.96 -22.63 -8.93
CA SER A 324 9.36 -22.78 -10.31
C SER A 324 8.87 -21.59 -11.15
N GLY A 325 9.78 -20.71 -11.51
CA GLY A 325 9.61 -19.73 -12.59
C GLY A 325 10.79 -19.95 -13.52
N THR A 326 10.52 -20.42 -14.73
CA THR A 326 11.47 -20.52 -15.84
C THR A 326 12.34 -19.26 -15.90
N GLY A 327 13.61 -19.41 -15.57
CA GLY A 327 14.56 -18.30 -15.48
C GLY A 327 14.81 -17.70 -16.85
N LEU A 328 14.12 -16.60 -17.17
CA LEU A 328 14.50 -15.71 -18.27
C LEU A 328 15.98 -15.35 -18.14
N SER A 329 16.72 -15.39 -19.26
CA SER A 329 18.13 -15.00 -19.30
C SER A 329 18.31 -13.58 -18.76
N SER A 330 19.50 -13.23 -18.24
CA SER A 330 19.79 -11.87 -17.74
C SER A 330 19.49 -10.80 -18.79
N VAL A 331 19.68 -11.13 -20.07
CA VAL A 331 19.36 -10.28 -21.22
C VAL A 331 17.85 -10.07 -21.36
N ALA A 332 17.05 -11.12 -21.28
CA ALA A 332 15.59 -11.01 -21.41
C ALA A 332 14.96 -10.20 -20.26
N LYS A 333 15.57 -10.23 -19.06
CA LYS A 333 15.18 -9.34 -17.95
C LYS A 333 15.57 -7.89 -18.18
N CYS A 334 16.72 -7.64 -18.82
CA CYS A 334 17.18 -6.30 -19.18
C CYS A 334 16.31 -5.67 -20.28
N LEU A 335 15.79 -6.48 -21.20
CA LEU A 335 14.96 -6.03 -22.33
C LEU A 335 13.45 -6.15 -22.06
N GLN A 336 13.05 -6.24 -20.78
CA GLN A 336 11.65 -6.36 -20.41
C GLN A 336 10.86 -5.12 -20.83
N LYS A 337 9.93 -5.32 -21.76
CA LYS A 337 9.00 -4.32 -22.25
C LYS A 337 7.85 -4.13 -21.28
N HIS A 338 7.33 -2.91 -21.21
CA HIS A 338 6.08 -2.61 -20.54
C HIS A 338 4.90 -3.22 -21.34
N PRO A 339 3.90 -3.85 -20.71
CA PRO A 339 2.81 -4.53 -21.41
C PRO A 339 1.86 -3.58 -22.12
N LEU A 340 1.71 -2.35 -21.62
CA LEU A 340 0.99 -1.27 -22.30
C LEU A 340 1.93 -0.41 -23.12
N THR A 341 1.46 -0.06 -24.32
CA THR A 341 2.13 0.80 -25.29
C THR A 341 1.19 1.93 -25.70
N VAL A 342 1.76 3.06 -26.09
CA VAL A 342 0.99 4.20 -26.61
C VAL A 342 1.17 4.24 -28.11
N VAL A 343 0.08 4.41 -28.85
CA VAL A 343 0.06 4.38 -30.31
C VAL A 343 -0.42 5.74 -30.81
N ILE A 344 0.38 6.37 -31.68
CA ILE A 344 -0.01 7.58 -32.42
C ILE A 344 -0.22 7.21 -33.88
N THR A 345 -1.36 7.60 -34.44
CA THR A 345 -1.77 7.26 -35.79
C THR A 345 -1.99 8.52 -36.63
N LEU A 346 -1.30 8.61 -37.76
CA LEU A 346 -1.40 9.68 -38.74
C LEU A 346 -2.02 9.15 -40.04
N GLN A 347 -2.87 9.94 -40.68
CA GLN A 347 -3.46 9.60 -41.98
C GLN A 347 -3.23 10.72 -43.00
N HIS A 348 -2.72 10.37 -44.18
CA HIS A 348 -2.49 11.33 -45.28
C HIS A 348 -2.75 10.65 -46.63
N ARG A 349 -3.63 11.22 -47.47
CA ARG A 349 -4.00 10.69 -48.81
C ARG A 349 -4.32 9.18 -48.85
N GLY A 350 -4.90 8.64 -47.77
CA GLY A 350 -5.23 7.22 -47.65
C GLY A 350 -4.10 6.32 -47.13
N TYR A 351 -2.89 6.85 -46.96
CA TYR A 351 -1.80 6.18 -46.25
C TYR A 351 -1.92 6.39 -44.74
N LYS A 352 -1.65 5.34 -43.96
CA LYS A 352 -1.73 5.36 -42.49
C LYS A 352 -0.37 5.04 -41.88
N LEU A 353 0.17 5.94 -41.06
CA LEU A 353 1.39 5.75 -40.29
C LEU A 353 1.04 5.54 -38.82
N GLN A 354 1.35 4.36 -38.29
CA GLN A 354 1.15 3.99 -36.90
C GLN A 354 2.50 3.97 -36.18
N ILE A 355 2.63 4.75 -35.12
CA ILE A 355 3.86 4.90 -34.32
C ILE A 355 3.57 4.36 -32.93
N THR A 356 4.27 3.30 -32.54
CA THR A 356 4.07 2.62 -31.26
C THR A 356 5.23 2.92 -30.33
N PHE A 357 4.91 3.53 -29.18
CA PHE A 357 5.84 3.86 -28.11
C PHE A 357 5.79 2.76 -27.05
N THR A 358 6.92 2.09 -26.85
CA THR A 358 7.10 1.04 -25.84
C THR A 358 8.09 1.52 -24.80
N TYR A 359 7.82 1.26 -23.52
CA TYR A 359 8.76 1.59 -22.45
C TYR A 359 9.55 0.34 -22.03
N ILE A 360 10.88 0.44 -21.97
CA ILE A 360 11.72 -0.63 -21.44
C ILE A 360 11.97 -0.35 -19.95
N ILE A 361 11.50 -1.25 -19.10
CA ILE A 361 11.46 -1.01 -17.65
C ILE A 361 12.88 -0.91 -17.07
N ALA A 362 13.78 -1.85 -17.41
CA ALA A 362 15.12 -1.91 -16.82
C ALA A 362 16.09 -0.86 -17.39
N LEU A 363 15.91 -0.46 -18.65
CA LEU A 363 16.76 0.52 -19.34
C LEU A 363 16.27 1.97 -19.19
N HIS A 364 15.08 2.17 -18.61
CA HIS A 364 14.45 3.47 -18.40
C HIS A 364 14.38 4.34 -19.68
N ILE A 365 14.11 3.73 -20.83
CA ILE A 365 14.01 4.40 -22.13
C ILE A 365 12.71 4.04 -22.84
N VAL A 366 12.20 4.99 -23.61
CA VAL A 366 11.10 4.77 -24.56
C VAL A 366 11.67 4.39 -25.92
N THR A 367 11.21 3.28 -26.49
CA THR A 367 11.52 2.87 -27.86
C THR A 367 10.32 3.09 -28.77
N VAL A 368 10.61 3.32 -30.05
CA VAL A 368 9.63 3.61 -31.07
C VAL A 368 9.72 2.57 -32.18
N THR A 369 8.56 2.06 -32.60
CA THR A 369 8.40 1.27 -33.80
C THR A 369 7.36 1.92 -34.70
N ALA A 370 7.62 1.98 -36.00
CA ALA A 370 6.67 2.51 -36.96
C ALA A 370 6.10 1.37 -37.81
N LYS A 371 4.87 1.56 -38.28
CA LYS A 371 4.19 0.68 -39.24
C LYS A 371 3.44 1.54 -40.24
N VAL A 372 3.76 1.37 -41.52
CA VAL A 372 3.09 2.09 -42.62
C VAL A 372 2.09 1.13 -43.27
N THR A 373 0.86 1.59 -43.46
CA THR A 373 -0.18 0.85 -44.17
C THR A 373 -0.56 1.63 -45.43
N GLU A 374 -0.40 0.98 -46.57
CA GLU A 374 -0.76 1.53 -47.88
C GLU A 374 -2.24 1.27 -48.20
N PRO A 375 -2.93 2.19 -48.91
CA PRO A 375 -4.36 2.05 -49.21
C PRO A 375 -4.72 0.85 -50.11
N HIS A 376 -3.75 0.28 -50.84
CA HIS A 376 -3.98 -0.80 -51.82
C HIS A 376 -3.32 -2.14 -51.45
N GLY A 377 -2.68 -2.25 -50.28
CA GLY A 377 -2.17 -3.52 -49.73
C GLY A 377 -1.04 -4.21 -50.52
N VAL A 378 -0.62 -3.68 -51.67
CA VAL A 378 0.43 -4.24 -52.54
C VAL A 378 1.46 -3.16 -52.84
N SER A 379 2.67 -3.33 -52.29
CA SER A 379 3.86 -2.52 -52.59
C SER A 379 4.06 -2.46 -54.11
N SER A 380 3.68 -1.35 -54.72
CA SER A 380 3.51 -1.26 -56.18
C SER A 380 4.77 -0.84 -56.95
N GLY A 381 5.91 -0.62 -56.29
CA GLY A 381 7.18 -0.25 -56.95
C GLY A 381 8.41 -0.77 -56.20
N ILE A 382 9.36 -1.33 -56.95
CA ILE A 382 10.59 -1.94 -56.42
C ILE A 382 11.52 -0.85 -55.86
N SER A 383 11.61 0.28 -56.56
CA SER A 383 12.44 1.44 -56.22
C SER A 383 11.77 2.38 -55.22
N ALA A 384 10.45 2.32 -55.09
CA ALA A 384 9.67 3.17 -54.16
C ALA A 384 9.56 2.57 -52.75
N SER A 385 9.65 1.24 -52.62
CA SER A 385 9.54 0.51 -51.35
C SER A 385 10.47 1.01 -50.21
N PRO A 386 11.77 1.31 -50.46
CA PRO A 386 12.69 1.77 -49.40
C PRO A 386 12.28 3.09 -48.73
N VAL A 387 11.59 3.97 -49.46
CA VAL A 387 11.16 5.29 -48.95
C VAL A 387 10.08 5.16 -47.89
N MET A 388 9.26 4.11 -47.98
CA MET A 388 8.18 3.80 -47.03
C MET A 388 8.60 2.73 -46.02
N CYS A 389 9.90 2.43 -45.91
CA CYS A 389 10.40 1.44 -44.99
C CYS A 389 10.11 1.86 -43.54
N PRO A 390 9.41 1.02 -42.74
CA PRO A 390 9.02 1.40 -41.38
C PRO A 390 10.22 1.59 -40.43
N SER A 391 11.39 1.03 -40.75
CA SER A 391 12.57 1.20 -39.90
C SER A 391 13.24 2.56 -40.07
N THR A 392 13.16 3.20 -41.25
CA THR A 392 13.91 4.44 -41.57
C THR A 392 13.04 5.69 -41.68
N ILE A 393 11.72 5.54 -41.74
CA ILE A 393 10.80 6.67 -41.94
C ILE A 393 10.90 7.78 -40.87
N LEU A 394 11.27 7.41 -39.64
CA LEU A 394 11.41 8.32 -38.50
C LEU A 394 12.87 8.74 -38.23
N ASP A 395 13.82 8.27 -39.02
CA ASP A 395 15.22 8.63 -38.85
C ASP A 395 15.46 10.09 -39.24
N ASN A 396 16.37 10.74 -38.51
CA ASN A 396 16.79 12.13 -38.74
C ASN A 396 15.67 13.18 -38.73
N LEU A 397 14.54 12.89 -38.06
CA LEU A 397 13.45 13.86 -37.93
C LEU A 397 13.92 15.16 -37.24
N PHE A 398 14.84 15.04 -36.28
CA PHE A 398 15.43 16.16 -35.54
C PHE A 398 16.95 16.02 -35.47
N GLY A 399 17.66 16.69 -36.39
CA GLY A 399 19.12 16.61 -36.49
C GLY A 399 19.61 15.21 -36.88
N ASP A 400 20.85 14.88 -36.52
CA ASP A 400 21.48 13.59 -36.83
C ASP A 400 21.08 12.47 -35.82
N ASP A 401 19.77 12.24 -35.61
CA ASP A 401 19.25 11.21 -34.70
C ASP A 401 18.73 9.97 -35.45
N ASN A 402 19.57 8.94 -35.53
CA ASN A 402 19.27 7.65 -36.17
C ASN A 402 18.60 6.64 -35.21
N GLY A 403 18.47 6.96 -33.91
CA GLY A 403 17.84 6.08 -32.91
C GLY A 403 18.59 4.76 -32.62
N LEU A 404 19.82 4.61 -33.12
CA LEU A 404 20.67 3.41 -32.96
C LEU A 404 21.51 3.43 -31.67
N CYS A 405 21.63 4.60 -31.03
CA CYS A 405 22.36 4.78 -29.78
C CYS A 405 21.37 5.02 -28.63
N SER A 406 21.61 4.39 -27.47
CA SER A 406 20.80 4.65 -26.28
C SER A 406 21.00 6.09 -25.79
N PRO A 407 19.92 6.87 -25.57
CA PRO A 407 20.01 8.24 -25.02
C PRO A 407 20.53 8.31 -23.57
N ASN A 408 20.35 7.23 -22.79
CA ASN A 408 20.82 7.15 -21.41
C ASN A 408 22.26 6.63 -21.35
N PRO A 409 23.23 7.41 -20.81
CA PRO A 409 24.61 6.94 -20.62
C PRO A 409 24.72 5.73 -19.68
N GLY A 410 23.80 5.58 -18.72
CA GLY A 410 23.77 4.45 -17.80
C GLY A 410 23.55 3.10 -18.49
N ASN A 411 22.84 3.10 -19.62
CA ASN A 411 22.53 1.89 -20.37
C ASN A 411 23.78 1.26 -20.99
N HIS A 412 24.82 2.06 -21.28
CA HIS A 412 26.11 1.54 -21.73
C HIS A 412 26.69 0.54 -20.72
N PHE A 413 26.61 0.87 -19.44
CA PHE A 413 27.12 0.00 -18.37
C PHE A 413 26.19 -1.20 -18.12
N GLN A 414 24.88 -0.98 -18.19
CA GLN A 414 23.90 -2.06 -17.98
C GLN A 414 23.91 -3.09 -19.12
N LEU A 415 24.07 -2.66 -20.37
CA LEU A 415 24.19 -3.54 -21.53
C LEU A 415 25.49 -4.34 -21.48
N LYS A 416 26.62 -3.67 -21.17
CA LYS A 416 27.91 -4.34 -20.98
C LYS A 416 27.89 -5.38 -19.86
N LYS A 417 27.23 -5.07 -18.74
CA LYS A 417 27.07 -6.01 -17.61
C LYS A 417 26.31 -7.28 -18.01
N ASN A 418 25.43 -7.19 -19.01
CA ASN A 418 24.62 -8.30 -19.52
C ASN A 418 25.20 -8.94 -20.79
N GLY A 419 26.42 -8.56 -21.22
CA GLY A 419 27.10 -9.16 -22.38
C GLY A 419 26.67 -8.58 -23.74
N LEU A 420 25.98 -7.45 -23.77
CA LEU A 420 25.62 -6.73 -24.99
C LEU A 420 26.55 -5.53 -25.16
N GLU A 421 27.29 -5.49 -26.28
CA GLU A 421 28.28 -4.44 -26.54
C GLU A 421 27.63 -3.11 -26.95
N ASP A 422 26.64 -3.17 -27.85
CA ASP A 422 26.00 -1.99 -28.45
C ASP A 422 24.47 -2.15 -28.55
N PHE A 423 23.77 -1.02 -28.44
CA PHE A 423 22.31 -0.96 -28.54
C PHE A 423 21.80 -1.33 -29.96
N SER A 424 22.60 -1.11 -31.01
CA SER A 424 22.26 -1.40 -32.40
C SER A 424 21.82 -2.86 -32.64
N LYS A 425 22.43 -3.82 -31.94
CA LYS A 425 22.09 -5.25 -32.03
C LYS A 425 20.71 -5.58 -31.42
N VAL A 426 20.21 -4.71 -30.56
CA VAL A 426 18.97 -4.88 -29.77
C VAL A 426 17.81 -4.09 -30.37
N VAL A 427 18.09 -3.10 -31.23
CA VAL A 427 17.09 -2.26 -31.91
C VAL A 427 16.05 -3.10 -32.67
N ALA A 428 16.45 -4.21 -33.31
CA ALA A 428 15.52 -5.07 -34.03
C ALA A 428 14.48 -5.75 -33.11
N GLU A 429 14.85 -6.05 -31.86
CA GLU A 429 13.98 -6.71 -30.90
C GLU A 429 13.12 -5.70 -30.13
N VAL A 430 13.66 -4.51 -29.82
CA VAL A 430 13.02 -3.57 -28.87
C VAL A 430 12.52 -2.27 -29.52
N GLY A 431 12.96 -1.95 -30.73
CA GLY A 431 12.67 -0.70 -31.42
C GLY A 431 13.78 0.34 -31.26
N LYS A 432 13.67 1.43 -32.02
CA LYS A 432 14.66 2.52 -32.03
C LYS A 432 14.46 3.46 -30.85
N ALA A 433 15.55 3.90 -30.23
CA ALA A 433 15.51 4.79 -29.07
C ALA A 433 15.89 6.22 -29.49
N TYR A 434 14.96 6.92 -30.11
CA TYR A 434 15.19 8.31 -30.51
C TYR A 434 15.25 9.25 -29.30
N ARG A 435 16.08 10.30 -29.40
CA ARG A 435 16.19 11.36 -28.38
C ARG A 435 14.91 12.18 -28.31
N TRP A 436 14.31 12.49 -29.46
CA TRP A 436 13.05 13.22 -29.52
C TRP A 436 11.90 12.44 -28.84
N ALA A 437 11.90 11.10 -28.91
CA ALA A 437 10.89 10.28 -28.25
C ALA A 437 11.00 10.33 -26.72
N GLN A 438 12.23 10.43 -26.19
CA GLN A 438 12.44 10.64 -24.75
C GLN A 438 11.93 12.02 -24.32
N ARG A 439 12.23 13.08 -25.09
CA ARG A 439 11.74 14.44 -24.82
C ARG A 439 10.22 14.50 -24.83
N LEU A 440 9.59 13.81 -25.78
CA LEU A 440 8.13 13.69 -25.86
C LEU A 440 7.53 12.96 -24.64
N ALA A 441 8.25 12.00 -24.07
CA ALA A 441 7.86 11.31 -22.84
C ALA A 441 8.26 12.07 -21.55
N GLY A 442 8.82 13.28 -21.68
CA GLY A 442 9.32 14.11 -20.59
C GLY A 442 10.69 13.67 -20.03
N LEU A 443 11.31 12.63 -20.56
CA LEU A 443 12.61 12.14 -20.13
C LEU A 443 13.74 12.99 -20.73
N GLU A 444 14.42 13.77 -19.89
CA GLU A 444 15.57 14.58 -20.30
C GLU A 444 16.88 13.92 -19.88
N PHE A 445 17.62 13.39 -20.84
CA PHE A 445 18.95 12.84 -20.61
C PHE A 445 20.02 13.91 -20.80
N LEU A 446 20.94 13.99 -19.83
CA LEU A 446 21.98 15.01 -19.80
C LEU A 446 22.91 14.91 -21.00
N HIS A 447 22.92 15.96 -21.80
CA HIS A 447 23.97 16.22 -22.77
C HIS A 447 25.00 17.15 -22.10
N GLY A 448 25.86 16.59 -21.25
CA GLY A 448 27.05 17.28 -20.76
C GLY A 448 26.85 18.54 -19.88
N SER A 449 25.68 18.80 -19.30
CA SER A 449 25.52 19.84 -18.26
C SER A 449 24.40 19.46 -17.29
N GLY A 450 24.73 19.37 -16.00
CA GLY A 450 24.04 18.64 -14.93
C GLY A 450 22.64 19.14 -14.52
N ALA A 451 21.66 18.23 -14.54
CA ALA A 451 20.40 18.27 -13.81
C ALA A 451 19.77 16.86 -13.75
N SER A 452 19.06 16.55 -12.67
CA SER A 452 18.43 15.24 -12.44
C SER A 452 17.30 14.93 -13.45
N VAL A 453 17.21 13.67 -13.91
CA VAL A 453 16.20 13.18 -14.86
C VAL A 453 14.84 13.05 -14.16
N VAL A 454 14.12 14.16 -14.02
CA VAL A 454 12.73 14.16 -13.56
C VAL A 454 11.83 14.45 -14.77
N PRO A 455 10.81 13.62 -15.05
CA PRO A 455 9.92 13.86 -16.16
C PRO A 455 9.15 15.17 -15.98
N SER A 456 9.41 16.16 -16.85
CA SER A 456 8.79 17.48 -16.80
C SER A 456 7.68 17.61 -17.84
N HIS A 457 6.51 18.08 -17.40
CA HIS A 457 5.36 18.33 -18.28
C HIS A 457 5.57 19.55 -19.20
N GLU A 458 6.46 20.47 -18.86
CA GLU A 458 6.66 21.74 -19.57
C GLU A 458 7.44 21.55 -20.88
N VAL A 459 8.49 20.72 -20.85
CA VAL A 459 9.35 20.44 -22.01
C VAL A 459 8.58 19.71 -23.11
N GLY A 460 7.74 18.74 -22.72
CA GLY A 460 6.95 17.98 -23.70
C GLY A 460 5.84 18.80 -24.36
N ARG A 461 5.21 19.77 -23.67
CA ARG A 461 4.10 20.56 -24.24
C ARG A 461 4.48 21.38 -25.48
N ALA A 462 5.59 22.13 -25.42
CA ALA A 462 6.07 22.91 -26.56
C ALA A 462 6.58 22.00 -27.69
N PHE A 463 7.18 20.86 -27.31
CA PHE A 463 7.76 19.93 -28.27
C PHE A 463 6.70 19.10 -29.02
N VAL A 464 5.53 18.83 -28.44
CA VAL A 464 4.45 18.08 -29.12
C VAL A 464 3.98 18.81 -30.37
N GLU A 465 3.88 20.14 -30.35
CA GLU A 465 3.48 20.93 -31.51
C GLU A 465 4.53 20.88 -32.62
N GLU A 466 5.82 21.05 -32.27
CA GLU A 466 6.92 20.96 -33.22
C GLU A 466 7.05 19.54 -33.81
N PHE A 467 6.84 18.52 -32.97
CA PHE A 467 6.78 17.12 -33.36
C PHE A 467 5.63 16.86 -34.33
N ALA A 468 4.41 17.29 -34.00
CA ALA A 468 3.21 17.10 -34.82
C ALA A 468 3.36 17.71 -36.21
N HIS A 469 3.89 18.95 -36.29
CA HIS A 469 4.15 19.60 -37.57
C HIS A 469 5.26 18.89 -38.35
N SER A 470 6.39 18.57 -37.70
CA SER A 470 7.54 17.96 -38.36
C SER A 470 7.22 16.56 -38.87
N ILE A 471 6.47 15.75 -38.11
CA ILE A 471 6.10 14.39 -38.51
C ILE A 471 5.04 14.38 -39.61
N SER A 472 4.07 15.30 -39.56
CA SER A 472 3.06 15.45 -40.61
C SER A 472 3.70 15.90 -41.93
N ALA A 473 4.60 16.89 -41.87
CA ALA A 473 5.37 17.35 -43.03
C ALA A 473 6.27 16.23 -43.58
N ARG A 474 6.96 15.49 -42.70
CA ARG A 474 7.79 14.33 -43.08
C ARG A 474 6.97 13.24 -43.77
N PHE A 475 5.82 12.89 -43.22
CA PHE A 475 4.97 11.85 -43.76
C PHE A 475 4.37 12.27 -45.11
N ALA A 476 3.90 13.51 -45.23
CA ALA A 476 3.43 14.07 -46.50
C ALA A 476 4.53 14.05 -47.58
N ALA A 477 5.75 14.47 -47.24
CA ALA A 477 6.89 14.45 -48.15
C ALA A 477 7.28 13.03 -48.58
N ARG A 478 7.27 12.05 -47.67
CA ARG A 478 7.57 10.64 -48.00
C ARG A 478 6.49 10.01 -48.88
N VAL A 479 5.21 10.31 -48.63
CA VAL A 479 4.09 9.90 -49.50
C VAL A 479 4.23 10.54 -50.88
N GLY A 480 4.51 11.84 -50.94
CA GLY A 480 4.74 12.55 -52.21
C GLY A 480 5.93 12.02 -53.00
N LEU A 481 7.03 11.70 -52.32
CA LEU A 481 8.21 11.06 -52.93
C LEU A 481 7.89 9.63 -53.40
N TYR A 482 7.14 8.86 -52.62
CA TYR A 482 6.70 7.51 -53.01
C TYR A 482 5.85 7.55 -54.29
N GLU A 483 4.86 8.44 -54.37
CA GLU A 483 4.03 8.65 -55.56
C GLU A 483 4.90 9.07 -56.78
N GLN A 484 5.90 9.94 -56.55
CA GLN A 484 6.84 10.36 -57.60
C GLN A 484 7.70 9.20 -58.10
N LEU A 485 8.29 8.41 -57.21
CA LEU A 485 9.13 7.27 -57.59
C LEU A 485 8.31 6.24 -58.39
N LEU A 486 7.06 5.99 -58.02
CA LEU A 486 6.15 5.14 -58.81
C LEU A 486 5.86 5.71 -60.20
N SER A 487 5.80 7.03 -60.36
CA SER A 487 5.67 7.68 -61.66
C SER A 487 6.97 7.59 -62.48
N LEU A 488 8.12 7.74 -61.83
CA LEU A 488 9.44 7.66 -62.47
C LEU A 488 9.77 6.24 -62.96
N GLU A 489 9.35 5.20 -62.24
CA GLU A 489 9.43 3.81 -62.71
C GLU A 489 8.64 3.58 -64.00
N LYS A 490 7.53 4.30 -64.18
CA LYS A 490 6.74 4.29 -65.42
C LYS A 490 7.34 5.17 -66.52
N GLY A 491 8.46 5.84 -66.26
CA GLY A 491 9.14 6.76 -67.19
C GLY A 491 8.45 8.13 -67.32
N LEU A 492 7.54 8.47 -66.40
CA LEU A 492 6.79 9.74 -66.43
C LEU A 492 7.34 10.71 -65.38
N VAL A 493 7.97 11.78 -65.84
CA VAL A 493 8.38 12.91 -64.99
C VAL A 493 7.19 13.87 -64.87
N GLN A 494 6.49 13.82 -63.74
CA GLN A 494 5.35 14.71 -63.46
C GLN A 494 5.83 15.97 -62.76
N VAL A 495 5.54 17.13 -63.34
CA VAL A 495 5.86 18.45 -62.78
C VAL A 495 4.55 19.11 -62.32
N PRO A 496 4.52 19.81 -61.18
CA PRO A 496 3.31 20.48 -60.73
C PRO A 496 2.88 21.56 -61.74
N ALA A 497 1.57 21.70 -61.95
CA ALA A 497 1.01 22.65 -62.92
C ALA A 497 1.44 24.11 -62.68
N GLN A 498 1.79 24.45 -61.44
CA GLN A 498 2.28 25.78 -61.04
C GLN A 498 3.68 26.09 -61.58
N LEU A 499 4.51 25.06 -61.76
CA LEU A 499 5.89 25.17 -62.28
C LEU A 499 6.00 24.76 -63.75
N ALA A 500 4.91 24.32 -64.38
CA ALA A 500 4.89 23.93 -65.78
C ALA A 500 5.33 25.08 -66.72
N ASP A 501 5.00 26.33 -66.37
CA ASP A 501 5.39 27.53 -67.12
C ASP A 501 6.91 27.84 -67.04
N HIS A 502 7.63 27.25 -66.08
CA HIS A 502 9.07 27.40 -65.92
C HIS A 502 9.88 26.47 -66.82
N PHE A 503 9.23 25.53 -67.52
CA PHE A 503 9.87 24.59 -68.42
C PHE A 503 9.40 24.79 -69.88
N PRO A 504 10.24 24.47 -70.88
CA PRO A 504 9.84 24.56 -72.28
C PRO A 504 8.76 23.51 -72.61
N SER A 505 7.82 23.87 -73.49
CA SER A 505 6.70 23.01 -73.89
C SER A 505 7.09 21.78 -74.74
N LYS A 506 8.32 21.76 -75.28
CA LYS A 506 8.88 20.64 -76.06
C LYS A 506 10.18 20.17 -75.43
N ILE A 507 10.19 18.93 -74.97
CA ILE A 507 11.36 18.23 -74.42
C ILE A 507 11.54 16.96 -75.23
N THR A 508 12.73 16.76 -75.78
CA THR A 508 13.02 15.64 -76.70
C THR A 508 13.73 14.49 -76.02
N SER A 509 14.45 14.77 -74.94
CA SER A 509 15.07 13.74 -74.10
C SER A 509 14.00 12.98 -73.31
N THR A 510 14.21 11.67 -73.08
CA THR A 510 13.28 10.83 -72.33
C THR A 510 14.00 10.04 -71.24
N LEU A 511 13.35 9.86 -70.10
CA LEU A 511 13.79 8.95 -69.04
C LEU A 511 13.50 7.51 -69.48
N LYS A 512 14.55 6.69 -69.60
CA LYS A 512 14.44 5.29 -70.05
C LYS A 512 14.39 4.30 -68.92
N GLN A 513 15.15 4.57 -67.85
CA GLN A 513 15.27 3.66 -66.73
C GLN A 513 15.43 4.45 -65.44
N TRP A 514 14.71 4.01 -64.42
CA TRP A 514 14.84 4.44 -63.03
C TRP A 514 14.94 3.19 -62.16
N THR A 515 16.07 3.00 -61.49
CA THR A 515 16.29 1.83 -60.62
C THR A 515 17.00 2.26 -59.34
N GLN A 516 16.65 1.61 -58.23
CA GLN A 516 17.43 1.72 -57.00
C GLN A 516 18.77 0.98 -57.18
N VAL A 517 19.84 1.58 -56.66
CA VAL A 517 21.22 1.10 -56.80
C VAL A 517 21.89 1.09 -55.43
N THR A 518 22.97 0.32 -55.26
CA THR A 518 23.67 0.21 -53.98
C THR A 518 24.73 1.29 -53.82
N GLN A 519 25.14 1.55 -52.58
CA GLN A 519 26.20 2.52 -52.29
C GLN A 519 27.54 2.16 -52.95
N ALA A 520 27.81 0.88 -53.20
CA ALA A 520 29.00 0.41 -53.92
C ALA A 520 29.12 0.99 -55.35
N ASP A 521 27.99 1.26 -56.00
CA ASP A 521 27.99 1.87 -57.33
C ASP A 521 28.30 3.38 -57.26
N VAL A 522 27.99 4.04 -56.14
CA VAL A 522 28.44 5.42 -55.87
C VAL A 522 29.94 5.46 -55.61
N GLU A 523 30.47 4.49 -54.86
CA GLU A 523 31.91 4.37 -54.60
C GLU A 523 32.73 4.18 -55.89
N SER A 524 32.11 3.55 -56.91
CA SER A 524 32.71 3.38 -58.23
C SER A 524 32.76 4.67 -59.07
N HIS A 525 32.02 5.71 -58.68
CA HIS A 525 31.92 6.95 -59.44
C HIS A 525 33.20 7.81 -59.31
N PRO A 526 33.73 8.38 -60.42
CA PRO A 526 34.99 9.13 -60.42
C PRO A 526 35.00 10.33 -59.47
N SER A 527 33.85 10.97 -59.24
CA SER A 527 33.68 12.15 -58.37
C SER A 527 33.36 11.82 -56.90
N HIS A 528 33.28 10.53 -56.52
CA HIS A 528 32.86 10.12 -55.17
C HIS A 528 33.77 10.65 -54.06
N LYS A 529 35.10 10.49 -54.21
CA LYS A 529 36.08 10.86 -53.18
C LYS A 529 36.03 12.35 -52.81
N GLU A 530 35.83 13.22 -53.80
CA GLU A 530 35.74 14.67 -53.58
C GLU A 530 34.45 15.03 -52.81
N MET A 531 33.35 14.34 -53.11
CA MET A 531 32.07 14.57 -52.46
C MET A 531 32.01 13.98 -51.04
N GLU A 532 32.73 12.88 -50.79
CA GLU A 532 32.92 12.30 -49.46
C GLU A 532 33.79 13.21 -48.56
N GLU A 533 34.91 13.74 -49.08
CA GLU A 533 35.78 14.69 -48.36
C GLU A 533 35.03 15.99 -47.98
N LEU A 534 34.08 16.42 -48.81
CA LEU A 534 33.20 17.57 -48.54
C LEU A 534 32.06 17.24 -47.56
N GLY A 535 31.92 15.99 -47.11
CA GLY A 535 30.85 15.56 -46.20
C GLY A 535 29.45 15.56 -46.83
N LEU A 536 29.38 15.59 -48.16
CA LEU A 536 28.13 15.57 -48.92
C LEU A 536 27.61 14.14 -49.12
N ILE A 537 28.47 13.13 -49.04
CA ILE A 537 28.09 11.71 -49.05
C ILE A 537 28.43 11.13 -47.69
N ARG A 538 27.42 10.64 -46.95
CA ARG A 538 27.59 10.08 -45.59
C ARG A 538 27.34 8.57 -45.49
N GLY A 539 26.75 7.99 -46.53
CA GLY A 539 26.46 6.56 -46.64
C GLY A 539 25.09 6.09 -46.17
N ASP A 540 24.33 6.94 -45.47
CA ASP A 540 22.95 6.64 -45.05
C ASP A 540 21.91 7.05 -46.12
N GLU A 541 22.33 7.26 -47.37
CA GLU A 541 21.52 7.88 -48.43
C GLU A 541 20.88 6.83 -49.34
N LEU A 542 19.65 7.09 -49.78
CA LEU A 542 18.99 6.27 -50.79
C LEU A 542 19.52 6.63 -52.18
N VAL A 543 20.22 5.68 -52.79
CA VAL A 543 20.86 5.87 -54.10
C VAL A 543 19.96 5.34 -55.21
N TYR A 544 19.73 6.17 -56.22
CA TYR A 544 19.01 5.83 -57.42
C TYR A 544 19.86 6.10 -58.66
N GLN A 545 19.63 5.35 -59.72
CA GLN A 545 20.20 5.59 -61.03
C GLN A 545 19.10 5.90 -62.04
N ALA A 546 19.17 7.09 -62.62
CA ALA A 546 18.35 7.52 -63.74
C ALA A 546 19.16 7.45 -65.04
N VAL A 547 18.60 6.82 -66.07
CA VAL A 547 19.20 6.77 -67.41
C VAL A 547 18.33 7.56 -68.38
N LEU A 548 18.85 8.70 -68.83
CA LEU A 548 18.18 9.60 -69.78
C LEU A 548 18.78 9.40 -71.17
N ARG A 549 17.94 9.42 -72.21
CA ARG A 549 18.38 9.17 -73.59
C ARG A 549 17.75 10.14 -74.59
N ARG A 550 18.59 10.63 -75.51
CA ARG A 550 18.20 11.30 -76.75
C ARG A 550 19.09 10.79 -77.88
N GLY A 551 18.52 10.04 -78.83
CA GLY A 551 19.28 9.45 -79.94
C GLY A 551 20.42 8.53 -79.46
N SER A 552 21.65 8.88 -79.87
CA SER A 552 22.91 8.24 -79.47
C SER A 552 23.48 8.71 -78.13
N ALA A 553 22.99 9.83 -77.57
CA ALA A 553 23.43 10.36 -76.29
C ALA A 553 22.70 9.69 -75.11
N MET A 554 23.46 9.27 -74.10
CA MET A 554 22.95 8.71 -72.86
C MET A 554 23.57 9.46 -71.68
N VAL A 555 22.74 9.89 -70.72
CA VAL A 555 23.20 10.43 -69.44
C VAL A 555 22.80 9.45 -68.35
N LYS A 556 23.80 8.98 -67.59
CA LYS A 556 23.58 8.21 -66.35
C LYS A 556 23.69 9.21 -65.20
N ALA A 557 22.61 9.37 -64.44
CA ALA A 557 22.56 10.24 -63.28
C ALA A 557 22.39 9.39 -62.02
N LEU A 558 23.37 9.43 -61.13
CA LEU A 558 23.24 8.90 -59.78
C LEU A 558 22.60 9.98 -58.90
N VAL A 559 21.48 9.66 -58.29
CA VAL A 559 20.70 10.56 -57.44
C VAL A 559 20.81 10.05 -56.01
N LEU A 560 21.39 10.85 -55.13
CA LEU A 560 21.50 10.56 -53.71
C LEU A 560 20.40 11.31 -52.97
N LEU A 561 19.45 10.56 -52.43
CA LEU A 561 18.33 11.07 -51.66
C LEU A 561 18.62 10.87 -50.18
N ARG A 562 18.76 11.97 -49.45
CA ARG A 562 18.85 11.95 -48.00
C ARG A 562 17.50 11.72 -47.38
N ASP A 563 17.51 11.20 -46.17
CA ASP A 563 16.28 11.00 -45.43
C ASP A 563 15.52 12.31 -45.25
N ASN A 564 16.20 13.43 -44.99
CA ASN A 564 15.66 14.78 -44.73
C ASN A 564 14.96 15.49 -45.92
N TYR A 565 14.72 14.81 -47.03
CA TYR A 565 13.93 15.34 -48.13
C TYR A 565 12.54 15.82 -47.66
N PRO A 566 12.08 17.02 -48.06
CA PRO A 566 12.62 17.94 -49.08
C PRO A 566 13.48 19.09 -48.51
N ARG A 567 13.77 19.10 -47.20
CA ARG A 567 14.61 20.15 -46.58
C ARG A 567 16.03 20.13 -47.12
N GLU A 568 16.56 18.94 -47.33
CA GLU A 568 17.82 18.72 -48.03
C GLU A 568 17.51 18.25 -49.46
N ALA A 569 18.10 18.94 -50.44
CA ALA A 569 17.89 18.63 -51.84
C ALA A 569 18.63 17.35 -52.25
N PRO A 570 18.11 16.59 -53.24
CA PRO A 570 18.83 15.46 -53.83
C PRO A 570 20.12 15.92 -54.49
N LEU A 571 21.18 15.13 -54.34
CA LEU A 571 22.46 15.36 -55.02
C LEU A 571 22.53 14.52 -56.30
N PHE A 572 22.88 15.16 -57.42
CA PHE A 572 23.04 14.52 -58.72
C PHE A 572 24.52 14.42 -59.09
N LEU A 573 24.97 13.22 -59.42
CA LEU A 573 26.26 12.95 -60.05
C LEU A 573 26.02 12.45 -61.47
N LEU A 574 26.65 13.06 -62.46
CA LEU A 574 26.35 12.84 -63.87
C LEU A 574 27.53 12.20 -64.61
N VAL A 575 27.22 11.20 -65.43
CA VAL A 575 28.13 10.64 -66.44
C VAL A 575 27.46 10.75 -67.80
N LEU A 576 28.10 11.46 -68.73
CA LEU A 576 27.65 11.60 -70.11
C LEU A 576 28.33 10.55 -70.98
N GLN A 577 27.54 9.77 -71.70
CA GLN A 577 27.99 8.77 -72.66
C GLN A 577 27.49 9.16 -74.06
N LEU A 578 28.39 9.75 -74.86
CA LEU A 578 28.11 10.15 -76.25
C LEU A 578 29.07 9.48 -77.25
N ARG A 579 30.38 9.51 -76.95
CA ARG A 579 31.45 8.86 -77.74
C ARG A 579 32.41 8.12 -76.83
N GLU A 580 32.85 8.83 -75.80
CA GLU A 580 33.56 8.31 -74.63
C GLU A 580 32.70 8.61 -73.40
N GLU A 581 32.97 7.94 -72.28
CA GLU A 581 32.33 8.27 -71.01
C GLU A 581 33.06 9.47 -70.39
N SER A 582 32.32 10.55 -70.13
CA SER A 582 32.85 11.79 -69.57
C SER A 582 32.14 12.12 -68.26
N SER A 583 32.93 12.41 -67.21
CA SER A 583 32.45 12.77 -65.88
C SER A 583 32.70 14.25 -65.57
N SER A 584 32.22 14.76 -64.44
CA SER A 584 32.47 16.14 -64.00
C SER A 584 33.94 16.47 -63.69
N ARG A 585 34.82 15.46 -63.65
CA ARG A 585 36.28 15.63 -63.58
C ARG A 585 36.91 15.89 -64.94
N ASP A 586 36.35 15.29 -65.99
CA ASP A 586 36.96 15.24 -67.32
C ASP A 586 36.36 16.29 -68.27
N ASP A 587 35.09 16.67 -68.05
CA ASP A 587 34.35 17.61 -68.90
C ASP A 587 33.70 18.72 -68.07
N ASP A 588 34.11 19.97 -68.33
CA ASP A 588 33.52 21.18 -67.74
C ASP A 588 32.03 21.32 -68.07
N ALA A 589 31.56 20.77 -69.20
CA ALA A 589 30.15 20.83 -69.55
C ALA A 589 29.28 19.95 -68.63
N VAL A 590 29.78 18.79 -68.21
CA VAL A 590 29.12 17.92 -67.22
C VAL A 590 29.15 18.57 -65.84
N LYS A 591 30.26 19.24 -65.49
CA LYS A 591 30.38 20.01 -64.25
C LYS A 591 29.40 21.19 -64.18
N GLU A 592 29.16 21.88 -65.30
CA GLU A 592 28.14 22.93 -65.37
C GLU A 592 26.72 22.38 -65.26
N LEU A 593 26.44 21.20 -65.83
CA LEU A 593 25.15 20.51 -65.65
C LEU A 593 24.92 20.16 -64.17
N GLU A 594 25.91 19.59 -63.48
CA GLU A 594 25.81 19.28 -62.06
C GLU A 594 25.58 20.55 -61.22
N ARG A 595 26.24 21.66 -61.54
CA ARG A 595 26.01 22.95 -60.87
C ARG A 595 24.61 23.48 -61.07
N GLU A 596 24.06 23.41 -62.29
CA GLU A 596 22.70 23.88 -62.57
C GLU A 596 21.67 23.06 -61.79
N LEU A 597 21.86 21.75 -61.64
CA LEU A 597 20.95 20.87 -60.90
C LEU A 597 21.06 21.00 -59.38
N ASN A 598 22.30 20.96 -58.86
CA ASN A 598 22.55 20.84 -57.42
C ASN A 598 22.50 22.19 -56.70
N LEU A 599 22.75 23.30 -57.41
CA LEU A 599 22.74 24.65 -56.82
C LEU A 599 21.57 25.46 -57.35
N HIS A 600 21.53 25.73 -58.66
CA HIS A 600 20.59 26.73 -59.20
C HIS A 600 19.14 26.28 -59.25
N CYS A 601 18.88 25.01 -59.58
CA CYS A 601 17.52 24.45 -59.56
C CYS A 601 16.95 24.46 -58.13
N VAL A 602 17.80 24.14 -57.16
CA VAL A 602 17.45 24.15 -55.73
C VAL A 602 17.15 25.58 -55.27
N GLU A 603 18.03 26.55 -55.53
CA GLU A 603 17.83 27.96 -55.13
C GLU A 603 16.53 28.58 -55.68
N GLN A 604 16.13 28.21 -56.90
CA GLN A 604 14.95 28.79 -57.55
C GLN A 604 13.65 28.09 -57.16
N GLU A 605 13.67 26.78 -57.01
CA GLU A 605 12.45 25.97 -56.95
C GLU A 605 12.21 25.33 -55.58
N GLN A 606 13.18 25.30 -54.65
CA GLN A 606 13.01 24.64 -53.35
C GLN A 606 11.85 25.20 -52.51
N VAL A 607 11.56 26.50 -52.61
CA VAL A 607 10.45 27.14 -51.88
C VAL A 607 9.08 26.86 -52.54
N GLN A 608 9.04 26.62 -53.85
CA GLN A 608 7.80 26.48 -54.62
C GLN A 608 7.45 25.01 -54.95
N ALA A 609 8.46 24.16 -55.14
CA ALA A 609 8.32 22.76 -55.51
C ALA A 609 8.09 21.85 -54.29
N GLY A 610 8.59 22.23 -53.10
CA GLY A 610 8.43 21.48 -51.85
C GLY A 610 8.70 19.99 -52.03
N ASP A 611 7.65 19.18 -51.94
CA ASP A 611 7.71 17.72 -52.06
C ASP A 611 8.06 17.21 -53.48
N GLN A 612 7.94 18.03 -54.52
CA GLN A 612 8.15 17.68 -55.94
C GLN A 612 9.49 18.17 -56.50
N LEU A 613 10.44 18.54 -55.64
CA LEU A 613 11.77 19.02 -56.03
C LEU A 613 12.53 18.01 -56.92
N LEU A 614 12.48 16.71 -56.59
CA LEU A 614 13.15 15.66 -57.37
C LEU A 614 12.67 15.61 -58.82
N SER A 615 11.35 15.64 -59.04
CA SER A 615 10.78 15.68 -60.38
C SER A 615 11.18 16.95 -61.16
N CYS A 616 11.29 18.09 -60.48
CA CYS A 616 11.69 19.34 -61.12
C CYS A 616 13.18 19.31 -61.51
N GLN A 617 14.06 18.79 -60.66
CA GLN A 617 15.48 18.59 -61.00
C GLN A 617 15.65 17.60 -62.16
N LEU A 618 14.89 16.52 -62.22
CA LEU A 618 14.90 15.58 -63.35
C LEU A 618 14.40 16.23 -64.65
N GLN A 619 13.36 17.06 -64.56
CA GLN A 619 12.86 17.82 -65.70
C GLN A 619 13.91 18.83 -66.18
N GLN A 620 14.56 19.53 -65.25
CA GLN A 620 15.64 20.46 -65.56
C GLN A 620 16.83 19.73 -66.19
N LEU A 621 17.14 18.50 -65.78
CA LEU A 621 18.15 17.66 -66.41
C LEU A 621 17.77 17.26 -67.85
N LEU A 622 16.50 16.91 -68.10
CA LEU A 622 16.04 16.65 -69.47
C LEU A 622 16.17 17.91 -70.36
N VAL A 623 15.83 19.07 -69.82
CA VAL A 623 15.92 20.36 -70.53
C VAL A 623 17.37 20.74 -70.80
N SER A 624 18.24 20.59 -69.80
CA SER A 624 19.66 20.96 -69.89
C SER A 624 20.44 19.99 -70.77
N MET A 625 20.10 18.69 -70.77
CA MET A 625 20.63 17.70 -71.72
C MET A 625 20.27 18.07 -73.15
N ASP A 626 19.03 18.47 -73.42
CA ASP A 626 18.62 18.91 -74.75
C ASP A 626 19.39 20.17 -75.20
N VAL A 627 19.56 21.15 -74.31
CA VAL A 627 20.30 22.39 -74.60
C VAL A 627 21.78 22.10 -74.85
N LEU A 628 22.38 21.21 -74.05
CA LEU A 628 23.76 20.77 -74.21
C LEU A 628 23.94 20.14 -75.60
N LEU A 629 23.12 19.15 -75.96
CA LEU A 629 23.22 18.44 -77.24
C LEU A 629 22.97 19.36 -78.44
N GLU A 630 21.99 20.27 -78.36
CA GLU A 630 21.72 21.25 -79.42
C GLU A 630 22.84 22.29 -79.58
N SER A 631 23.51 22.65 -78.48
CA SER A 631 24.66 23.58 -78.49
C SER A 631 25.98 22.93 -78.93
N LEU A 632 26.06 21.59 -78.95
CA LEU A 632 27.20 20.82 -79.45
C LEU A 632 27.17 20.63 -80.96
N CYS A 633 26.00 20.78 -81.61
CA CYS A 633 25.84 20.73 -83.06
C CYS A 633 26.62 21.80 -83.85
N ASP A 634 27.20 22.82 -83.19
CA ASP A 634 28.08 23.81 -83.83
C ASP A 634 29.52 23.32 -84.05
N HIS A 635 29.94 22.23 -83.40
CA HIS A 635 31.27 21.65 -83.60
C HIS A 635 31.24 20.70 -84.81
N LEU A 636 32.23 20.85 -85.71
CA LEU A 636 32.32 20.14 -87.01
C LEU A 636 32.24 18.61 -86.91
N ASP A 637 32.46 18.05 -85.71
CA ASP A 637 32.50 16.62 -85.45
C ASP A 637 31.26 16.06 -84.74
N ALA A 638 30.17 16.80 -84.50
CA ALA A 638 29.00 16.25 -83.78
C ALA A 638 28.01 15.47 -84.70
N PRO A 639 27.34 14.40 -84.23
CA PRO A 639 26.30 13.72 -85.00
C PRO A 639 25.17 14.69 -85.35
N ARG A 640 24.77 14.78 -86.63
CA ARG A 640 23.65 15.62 -87.12
C ARG A 640 22.26 15.15 -86.65
N GLU A 641 22.20 14.33 -85.60
CA GLU A 641 21.01 13.64 -85.11
C GLU A 641 20.13 14.53 -84.21
N PHE A 642 20.63 15.69 -83.76
CA PHE A 642 19.91 16.57 -82.82
C PHE A 642 19.33 17.79 -83.54
N SER A 643 18.00 17.85 -83.66
CA SER A 643 17.26 19.01 -84.20
C SER A 643 17.31 20.20 -83.23
N ARG A 644 17.48 21.42 -83.78
CA ARG A 644 17.38 22.67 -83.01
C ARG A 644 15.93 23.06 -82.84
N ASP A 645 15.36 22.73 -81.68
CA ASP A 645 13.99 23.09 -81.34
C ASP A 645 13.94 24.25 -80.31
N LYS A 646 15.05 24.56 -79.63
CA LYS A 646 15.13 25.60 -78.58
C LYS A 646 15.83 26.87 -79.05
N VAL A 647 15.32 28.05 -78.66
CA VAL A 647 15.91 29.35 -78.99
C VAL A 647 17.01 29.71 -77.99
N LEU A 648 18.27 29.63 -78.41
CA LEU A 648 19.44 29.95 -77.60
C LEU A 648 19.93 31.39 -77.90
N ALA A 649 20.08 32.24 -76.87
CA ALA A 649 20.55 33.61 -77.07
C ALA A 649 22.01 33.69 -77.58
N ARG A 650 22.89 32.83 -77.03
CA ARG A 650 24.29 32.60 -77.46
C ARG A 650 24.68 31.16 -77.11
N THR A 651 25.50 30.51 -77.93
CA THR A 651 25.83 29.08 -77.79
C THR A 651 26.91 28.78 -76.74
N ALA A 652 27.82 29.71 -76.46
CA ALA A 652 28.80 29.62 -75.37
C ALA A 652 29.25 31.02 -74.90
N ARG A 653 29.64 31.18 -73.62
CA ARG A 653 30.19 32.44 -73.06
C ARG A 653 31.36 32.19 -72.08
N GLY A 654 32.34 33.09 -72.07
CA GLY A 654 33.43 33.07 -71.08
C GLY A 654 34.54 32.03 -71.34
N PRO A 655 35.57 31.98 -70.46
CA PRO A 655 36.74 31.10 -70.64
C PRO A 655 36.40 29.61 -70.61
N GLY A 656 35.42 29.20 -69.79
CA GLY A 656 34.91 27.82 -69.70
C GLY A 656 33.87 27.45 -70.76
N ARG A 657 33.59 28.31 -71.74
CA ARG A 657 32.57 28.10 -72.78
C ARG A 657 31.18 27.73 -72.23
N SER A 658 30.73 28.48 -71.22
CA SER A 658 29.51 28.15 -70.50
C SER A 658 28.25 28.21 -71.35
N ARG A 659 27.37 27.23 -71.15
CA ARG A 659 26.15 27.04 -71.97
C ARG A 659 24.93 27.75 -71.36
N PRO A 660 23.92 28.13 -72.18
CA PRO A 660 22.75 28.85 -71.69
C PRO A 660 21.70 27.92 -71.06
N TYR A 661 21.84 27.58 -69.78
CA TYR A 661 20.87 26.71 -69.09
C TYR A 661 19.66 27.41 -68.48
N LYS A 662 19.68 28.76 -68.37
CA LYS A 662 18.58 29.53 -67.76
C LYS A 662 17.43 29.73 -68.75
N PHE A 663 16.27 29.14 -68.47
CA PHE A 663 15.06 29.37 -69.23
C PHE A 663 14.33 30.64 -68.76
N LEU A 664 13.88 31.47 -69.69
CA LEU A 664 13.01 32.62 -69.42
C LEU A 664 11.62 32.35 -70.02
N PRO A 665 10.57 32.13 -69.20
CA PRO A 665 9.22 31.79 -69.68
C PRO A 665 8.63 32.80 -70.66
N LYS A 666 8.95 34.08 -70.47
CA LYS A 666 8.65 35.19 -71.39
C LYS A 666 9.99 35.90 -71.63
N PRO A 667 10.68 35.72 -72.78
CA PRO A 667 10.21 35.41 -74.14
C PRO A 667 10.39 33.96 -74.66
N GLY A 668 10.63 32.96 -73.81
CA GLY A 668 10.85 31.56 -74.23
C GLY A 668 12.27 31.30 -74.75
N ILE A 669 13.26 32.02 -74.22
CA ILE A 669 14.66 31.98 -74.68
C ILE A 669 15.56 31.44 -73.57
N PHE A 670 16.58 30.67 -73.95
CA PHE A 670 17.65 30.22 -73.07
C PHE A 670 18.79 31.25 -73.01
N THR A 671 19.17 31.61 -71.80
CA THR A 671 20.23 32.59 -71.50
C THR A 671 21.29 31.98 -70.58
N GLN A 672 22.50 32.54 -70.58
CA GLN A 672 23.54 32.14 -69.62
C GLN A 672 23.22 32.68 -68.22
N ARG A 673 23.54 31.88 -67.19
CA ARG A 673 23.62 32.36 -65.80
C ARG A 673 24.80 33.34 -65.68
N THR A 674 24.58 34.44 -64.98
CA THR A 674 25.59 35.50 -64.74
C THR A 674 26.35 35.26 -63.46
#